data_AF-A0A9N9I6F3-F1
#
_entry.id   AF-A0A9N9I6F3-F1
#
_cell.length_a   1.000
_cell.length_b   1.000
_cell.length_c   1.000
_cell.angle_alpha   90.00
_cell.angle_beta   90.00
_cell.angle_gamma   90.00
#
_symmetry.space_group_name_H-M   'P 1'
#
loop_
_entity.id
_entity.type
_entity.pdbx_description
1 polymer ?
#
loop_
_entity_poly.entity_id
_entity_poly.type
_entity_poly.pdbx_seq_one_letter_code
_entity_poly.pdbx_strand_id
1 'polypeptide(L)'
;ERPDCSKILEELKHIEQTYDESNRLNKNSILDDEKQKKLKIDLVNYFNLNKGRNCVERDLVPGTKTILSDSGHLNINKLKKSDPIIYFPAPIEQSTNPWAILDNMNLFKNSDNENDLPHLCDDVKIHIPIATVQYRGSVAEQFSRDVKSALDLSDNIEKKERLNKVFNEWGNFVITEVVIGGAITIKNWTEIDYVEQSRLLTYIQWGIDYAKGGGSKIFSETPLNVLPRFEISKNIKTIGELYEWLKDLYNYQYAEIISYEDIRPSCELLPHDLVERISEFFLPQPVIEPIVRIIPQMLTQGGRQKLLGWIKNRKPRLLYMRDWIHDLLLEYAVLLQRSKLGNGDRAAFKYPKDPIITPIDNITILLYQPGTQQLAYLFDNGLKEEEDLNFSEIPFIDNQTLEYFQGLENNPSRTVFCQIIFNAIKISFKSIIKPSEQFSNAVDGALKSNEPYSNLCELFNNTYGLLVPQTIILGRKLTRTYNSCNIPPNTIKKQDPDFENFNAQAKKILTDWDNKHQDLDTTFFVDDNKPIRRDEIEEWREIQSNNYNNWKVIYYGDWISTYKILAKSQQSEIESILSDKYRIVFNGKETLPRDNQTTVTIKFPGPLFDENCQIYGCLAKKDAHGNWEKIPDVMIRFDNVNRY
;
A
#
# COMPACT_ATOMS: atom_id res chain seq x y z
N GLU A 1 -6.27 29.62 4.41
CA GLU A 1 -6.46 28.17 4.14
C GLU A 1 -7.78 27.70 4.75
N ARG A 2 -8.23 26.45 4.50
CA ARG A 2 -9.29 25.83 5.33
C ARG A 2 -8.68 25.44 6.70
N PRO A 3 -9.35 25.66 7.84
CA PRO A 3 -8.78 25.31 9.14
C PRO A 3 -8.70 23.79 9.37
N ASP A 4 -7.94 23.40 10.38
CA ASP A 4 -7.73 22.00 10.79
C ASP A 4 -8.67 21.62 11.95
N CYS A 5 -9.61 20.70 11.70
CA CYS A 5 -10.56 20.21 12.70
C CYS A 5 -10.07 18.98 13.49
N SER A 6 -8.88 18.42 13.18
CA SER A 6 -8.32 17.28 13.93
C SER A 6 -8.07 17.64 15.39
N LYS A 7 -7.41 18.78 15.65
CA LYS A 7 -7.10 19.28 17.00
C LYS A 7 -8.34 19.39 17.88
N ILE A 8 -9.45 19.88 17.33
CA ILE A 8 -10.72 19.99 18.04
C ILE A 8 -11.23 18.59 18.46
N LEU A 9 -11.15 17.61 17.55
CA LEU A 9 -11.62 16.24 17.76
C LEU A 9 -10.65 15.35 18.56
N GLU A 10 -9.37 15.70 18.62
CA GLU A 10 -8.38 15.09 19.51
C GLU A 10 -8.48 15.64 20.92
N GLU A 11 -8.61 16.97 21.11
CA GLU A 11 -8.81 17.57 22.43
C GLU A 11 -10.15 17.17 23.07
N LEU A 12 -11.25 17.09 22.28
CA LEU A 12 -12.52 16.54 22.75
C LEU A 12 -12.37 15.10 23.25
N LYS A 13 -11.72 14.24 22.46
CA LYS A 13 -11.45 12.84 22.82
C LYS A 13 -10.56 12.75 24.06
N HIS A 14 -9.53 13.59 24.16
CA HIS A 14 -8.65 13.61 25.33
C HIS A 14 -9.45 13.99 26.58
N ILE A 15 -10.27 15.05 26.54
CA ILE A 15 -11.11 15.45 27.66
C ILE A 15 -12.04 14.31 28.08
N GLU A 16 -12.72 13.67 27.13
CA GLU A 16 -13.62 12.53 27.40
C GLU A 16 -12.87 11.36 28.07
N GLN A 17 -11.66 11.02 27.61
CA GLN A 17 -10.83 10.00 28.25
C GLN A 17 -10.33 10.41 29.64
N THR A 18 -9.94 11.68 29.86
CA THR A 18 -9.54 12.16 31.20
C THR A 18 -10.74 12.21 32.15
N TYR A 19 -11.96 12.41 31.67
CA TYR A 19 -13.18 12.48 32.50
C TYR A 19 -13.53 11.11 33.11
N ASP A 20 -13.41 10.03 32.32
CA ASP A 20 -13.58 8.65 32.82
C ASP A 20 -12.53 8.28 33.87
N GLU A 21 -11.27 8.73 33.73
CA GLU A 21 -10.21 8.46 34.70
C GLU A 21 -10.27 9.37 35.95
N SER A 22 -10.62 10.66 35.78
CA SER A 22 -10.65 11.67 36.84
C SER A 22 -11.92 11.67 37.69
N ASN A 23 -12.95 10.91 37.31
CA ASN A 23 -14.10 10.56 38.16
C ASN A 23 -13.74 9.89 39.50
N ARG A 24 -12.45 9.62 39.76
CA ARG A 24 -11.91 9.19 41.06
C ARG A 24 -11.50 10.33 42.00
N LEU A 25 -11.28 11.56 41.52
CA LEU A 25 -10.75 12.69 42.30
C LEU A 25 -11.31 14.05 41.83
N ASN A 26 -12.39 14.50 42.48
CA ASN A 26 -13.09 15.75 42.13
C ASN A 26 -12.25 17.02 42.34
N LYS A 27 -11.77 17.63 41.25
CA LYS A 27 -11.59 19.10 41.14
C LYS A 27 -11.38 19.66 39.73
N ASN A 28 -10.99 18.86 38.73
CA ASN A 28 -10.68 19.37 37.38
C ASN A 28 -11.92 19.54 36.48
N SER A 29 -12.99 18.76 36.73
CA SER A 29 -14.13 18.59 35.81
C SER A 29 -14.74 19.88 35.25
N ILE A 30 -14.91 20.92 36.07
CA ILE A 30 -15.54 22.19 35.64
C ILE A 30 -14.72 22.89 34.54
N LEU A 31 -13.39 22.84 34.62
CA LEU A 31 -12.50 23.46 33.61
C LEU A 31 -12.52 22.65 32.30
N ASP A 32 -12.58 21.32 32.42
CA ASP A 32 -12.70 20.41 31.30
C ASP A 32 -14.08 20.52 30.62
N ASP A 33 -15.16 20.71 31.38
CA ASP A 33 -16.53 20.92 30.87
C ASP A 33 -16.66 22.23 30.05
N GLU A 34 -16.12 23.35 30.55
CA GLU A 34 -16.10 24.61 29.78
C GLU A 34 -15.26 24.47 28.50
N LYS A 35 -14.12 23.79 28.58
CA LYS A 35 -13.26 23.54 27.43
C LYS A 35 -13.94 22.63 26.39
N GLN A 36 -14.59 21.56 26.82
CA GLN A 36 -15.34 20.66 25.94
C GLN A 36 -16.50 21.40 25.26
N LYS A 37 -17.22 22.26 26.00
CA LYS A 37 -18.31 23.09 25.47
C LYS A 37 -17.81 24.06 24.39
N LYS A 38 -16.66 24.71 24.60
CA LYS A 38 -16.05 25.58 23.59
C LYS A 38 -15.67 24.80 22.33
N LEU A 39 -14.99 23.67 22.47
CA LEU A 39 -14.58 22.84 21.33
C LEU A 39 -15.78 22.30 20.51
N LYS A 40 -16.91 22.01 21.17
CA LYS A 40 -18.17 21.66 20.49
C LYS A 40 -18.71 22.84 19.66
N ILE A 41 -18.69 24.07 20.20
CA ILE A 41 -19.07 25.30 19.48
C ILE A 41 -18.13 25.57 18.29
N ASP A 42 -16.82 25.39 18.47
CA ASP A 42 -15.83 25.58 17.41
C ASP A 42 -16.08 24.62 16.22
N LEU A 43 -16.47 23.36 16.48
CA LEU A 43 -16.81 22.39 15.43
C LEU A 43 -18.16 22.67 14.75
N VAL A 44 -19.16 23.13 15.52
CA VAL A 44 -20.46 23.59 14.98
C VAL A 44 -20.26 24.75 14.02
N ASN A 45 -19.40 25.72 14.38
CA ASN A 45 -19.07 26.86 13.53
C ASN A 45 -18.21 26.47 12.32
N TYR A 46 -17.26 25.53 12.47
CA TYR A 46 -16.45 25.02 11.36
C TYR A 46 -17.30 24.48 10.21
N PHE A 47 -18.27 23.61 10.52
CA PHE A 47 -19.20 23.05 9.54
C PHE A 47 -20.48 23.91 9.33
N ASN A 48 -20.58 25.08 9.98
CA ASN A 48 -21.76 25.95 9.97
C ASN A 48 -23.08 25.19 10.25
N LEU A 49 -23.10 24.26 11.20
CA LEU A 49 -24.26 23.41 11.53
C LEU A 49 -25.39 24.19 12.21
N ASN A 50 -25.06 25.35 12.77
CA ASN A 50 -25.94 26.33 13.39
C ASN A 50 -26.66 27.25 12.37
N LYS A 51 -26.29 27.21 11.09
CA LYS A 51 -26.88 28.04 10.03
C LYS A 51 -27.78 27.22 9.11
N GLY A 52 -28.78 27.87 8.53
CA GLY A 52 -29.55 27.27 7.45
C GLY A 52 -28.72 27.13 6.16
N ARG A 53 -29.35 26.64 5.11
CA ARG A 53 -28.76 26.35 3.80
C ARG A 53 -29.64 26.85 2.67
N ASN A 54 -29.00 27.33 1.61
CA ASN A 54 -29.62 27.70 0.34
C ASN A 54 -29.09 26.78 -0.76
N CYS A 55 -29.96 26.36 -1.68
CA CYS A 55 -29.55 25.66 -2.89
C CYS A 55 -28.92 26.68 -3.87
N VAL A 56 -27.65 26.48 -4.22
CA VAL A 56 -26.91 27.33 -5.17
C VAL A 56 -26.05 26.41 -6.04
N GLU A 57 -26.18 26.48 -7.36
CA GLU A 57 -25.35 25.72 -8.33
C GLU A 57 -25.28 24.19 -8.06
N ARG A 58 -26.36 23.62 -7.50
CA ARG A 58 -26.45 22.22 -7.04
C ARG A 58 -25.42 21.89 -5.92
N ASP A 59 -25.22 22.82 -4.99
CA ASP A 59 -24.64 22.65 -3.65
C ASP A 59 -25.52 23.36 -2.59
N LEU A 60 -25.27 23.09 -1.30
CA LEU A 60 -25.99 23.68 -0.16
C LEU A 60 -25.08 24.64 0.62
N VAL A 61 -25.22 25.93 0.32
CA VAL A 61 -24.38 27.02 0.86
C VAL A 61 -24.99 27.55 2.18
N PRO A 62 -24.19 27.80 3.23
CA PRO A 62 -24.68 28.37 4.49
C PRO A 62 -25.31 29.76 4.32
N GLY A 63 -26.40 30.01 5.02
CA GLY A 63 -27.00 31.34 5.18
C GLY A 63 -26.04 32.34 5.84
N THR A 64 -26.34 33.64 5.76
CA THR A 64 -25.53 34.69 6.38
C THR A 64 -25.78 34.79 7.89
N LYS A 65 -26.99 34.41 8.35
CA LYS A 65 -27.40 34.41 9.77
C LYS A 65 -27.41 33.00 10.38
N THR A 66 -27.38 32.95 11.71
CA THR A 66 -27.33 31.72 12.54
C THR A 66 -28.73 31.36 13.05
N ILE A 67 -29.38 30.37 12.42
CA ILE A 67 -30.79 30.01 12.66
C ILE A 67 -31.02 29.13 13.90
N LEU A 68 -30.00 28.38 14.34
CA LEU A 68 -30.00 27.58 15.57
C LEU A 68 -28.96 28.13 16.56
N SER A 69 -29.27 28.12 17.85
CA SER A 69 -28.33 28.47 18.92
C SER A 69 -27.00 27.70 18.83
N ASP A 70 -25.86 28.35 19.08
CA ASP A 70 -24.52 27.72 19.09
C ASP A 70 -24.34 26.70 20.23
N SER A 71 -25.10 26.84 21.32
CA SER A 71 -25.06 25.95 22.49
C SER A 71 -25.97 24.71 22.35
N GLY A 72 -26.15 24.21 21.13
CA GLY A 72 -26.99 23.05 20.85
C GLY A 72 -26.34 21.71 21.20
N HIS A 73 -27.12 20.63 21.11
CA HIS A 73 -26.65 19.27 21.29
C HIS A 73 -25.94 18.79 20.01
N LEU A 74 -24.63 18.56 20.12
CA LEU A 74 -23.79 17.99 19.08
C LEU A 74 -23.46 16.52 19.40
N ASN A 75 -23.71 15.61 18.46
CA ASN A 75 -23.29 14.21 18.52
C ASN A 75 -22.40 13.84 17.33
N ILE A 76 -21.36 13.03 17.53
CA ILE A 76 -20.35 12.68 16.51
C ILE A 76 -20.06 11.18 16.55
N ASN A 77 -20.62 10.43 15.60
CA ASN A 77 -20.49 8.97 15.52
C ASN A 77 -19.31 8.58 14.62
N LYS A 78 -18.16 8.22 15.20
CA LYS A 78 -16.93 7.89 14.44
C LYS A 78 -17.04 6.56 13.67
N LEU A 79 -16.99 6.63 12.34
CA LEU A 79 -17.18 5.51 11.40
C LEU A 79 -15.90 4.68 11.20
N LYS A 80 -15.35 4.12 12.29
CA LYS A 80 -14.03 3.43 12.33
C LYS A 80 -13.82 2.29 11.32
N LYS A 81 -14.89 1.76 10.70
CA LYS A 81 -14.84 0.68 9.69
C LYS A 81 -15.75 0.95 8.48
N SER A 82 -15.90 2.22 8.08
CA SER A 82 -16.55 2.54 6.81
C SER A 82 -15.79 1.95 5.62
N ASP A 83 -16.56 1.41 4.67
CA ASP A 83 -16.12 1.21 3.29
C ASP A 83 -16.37 2.52 2.52
N PRO A 84 -15.44 2.99 1.67
CA PRO A 84 -15.73 4.08 0.76
C PRO A 84 -16.82 3.72 -0.24
N ILE A 85 -17.57 4.73 -0.66
CA ILE A 85 -18.69 4.58 -1.58
C ILE A 85 -18.33 5.31 -2.88
N ILE A 86 -18.31 4.56 -3.99
CA ILE A 86 -18.28 5.13 -5.34
C ILE A 86 -19.72 5.47 -5.72
N TYR A 87 -19.95 6.69 -6.16
CA TYR A 87 -21.20 7.18 -6.74
C TYR A 87 -20.99 7.41 -8.25
N PHE A 88 -21.86 6.80 -9.06
CA PHE A 88 -21.85 6.92 -10.53
C PHE A 88 -22.99 7.84 -10.99
N PRO A 89 -22.77 8.66 -12.04
CA PRO A 89 -23.82 9.47 -12.64
C PRO A 89 -24.92 8.59 -13.25
N ALA A 90 -26.16 9.10 -13.29
CA ALA A 90 -27.28 8.37 -13.90
C ALA A 90 -27.41 8.66 -15.40
N PRO A 91 -27.74 7.66 -16.24
CA PRO A 91 -28.44 7.89 -17.49
C PRO A 91 -29.74 8.67 -17.22
N ILE A 92 -30.06 9.66 -18.06
CA ILE A 92 -31.22 10.56 -17.89
C ILE A 92 -32.50 9.77 -17.62
N GLU A 93 -32.74 8.72 -18.40
CA GLU A 93 -33.95 7.88 -18.39
C GLU A 93 -34.17 7.07 -17.10
N GLN A 94 -33.18 6.97 -16.21
CA GLN A 94 -33.25 6.20 -14.96
C GLN A 94 -32.99 7.08 -13.72
N SER A 95 -33.02 8.41 -13.89
CA SER A 95 -32.53 9.34 -12.87
C SER A 95 -33.60 9.88 -11.91
N THR A 96 -33.47 9.55 -10.62
CA THR A 96 -34.04 10.39 -9.57
C THR A 96 -33.09 11.55 -9.30
N ASN A 97 -33.50 12.78 -9.64
CA ASN A 97 -32.76 13.99 -9.30
C ASN A 97 -33.10 14.42 -7.85
N PRO A 98 -32.16 14.30 -6.88
CA PRO A 98 -32.44 14.67 -5.50
C PRO A 98 -32.60 16.19 -5.30
N TRP A 99 -32.07 17.01 -6.21
CA TRP A 99 -32.20 18.47 -6.16
C TRP A 99 -33.60 18.94 -6.54
N ALA A 100 -34.27 18.26 -7.48
CA ALA A 100 -35.66 18.55 -7.83
C ALA A 100 -36.63 18.34 -6.64
N ILE A 101 -36.28 17.47 -5.70
CA ILE A 101 -37.05 17.27 -4.46
C ILE A 101 -36.84 18.46 -3.50
N LEU A 102 -35.62 19.02 -3.40
CA LEU A 102 -35.42 20.29 -2.69
C LEU A 102 -36.21 21.42 -3.35
N ASP A 103 -36.23 21.49 -4.68
CA ASP A 103 -37.01 22.51 -5.38
C ASP A 103 -38.52 22.34 -5.11
N ASN A 104 -39.03 21.11 -4.97
CA ASN A 104 -40.40 20.83 -4.49
C ASN A 104 -40.67 21.21 -3.03
N MET A 105 -39.65 21.15 -2.16
CA MET A 105 -39.70 21.55 -0.75
C MET A 105 -39.51 23.06 -0.54
N ASN A 106 -39.01 23.80 -1.53
CA ASN A 106 -38.68 25.21 -1.42
C ASN A 106 -39.92 26.12 -1.53
N LEU A 107 -40.11 27.00 -0.54
CA LEU A 107 -41.14 28.06 -0.56
C LEU A 107 -40.96 29.03 -1.76
N PHE A 108 -39.72 29.23 -2.20
CA PHE A 108 -39.34 30.13 -3.29
C PHE A 108 -38.77 29.33 -4.45
N LYS A 109 -39.62 28.54 -5.13
CA LYS A 109 -39.27 27.89 -6.40
C LYS A 109 -38.71 28.91 -7.39
N ASN A 110 -37.47 28.69 -7.84
CA ASN A 110 -36.85 29.44 -8.92
C ASN A 110 -37.37 28.92 -10.27
N SER A 111 -38.36 29.61 -10.85
CA SER A 111 -38.92 29.31 -12.18
C SER A 111 -37.87 29.29 -13.30
N ASP A 112 -36.78 30.02 -13.12
CA ASP A 112 -35.90 30.40 -14.21
C ASP A 112 -34.84 29.32 -14.51
N ASN A 113 -34.78 28.27 -13.69
CA ASN A 113 -33.82 27.16 -13.79
C ASN A 113 -34.32 25.97 -14.63
N GLU A 114 -35.54 25.99 -15.19
CA GLU A 114 -36.15 24.84 -15.87
C GLU A 114 -35.46 24.45 -17.21
N ASN A 115 -34.66 25.35 -17.82
CA ASN A 115 -34.11 25.14 -19.17
C ASN A 115 -32.69 24.54 -19.23
N ASP A 116 -31.91 24.58 -18.13
CA ASP A 116 -30.58 23.97 -18.08
C ASP A 116 -30.69 22.45 -17.83
N LEU A 117 -31.11 21.76 -18.89
CA LEU A 117 -30.94 20.33 -19.10
C LEU A 117 -29.53 19.93 -18.62
N PRO A 118 -29.39 19.01 -17.65
CA PRO A 118 -28.08 18.68 -17.11
C PRO A 118 -27.20 18.11 -18.22
N HIS A 119 -26.16 18.86 -18.60
CA HIS A 119 -25.01 18.29 -19.29
C HIS A 119 -24.58 17.03 -18.51
N LEU A 120 -24.43 15.89 -19.20
CA LEU A 120 -24.04 14.65 -18.53
C LEU A 120 -22.66 14.84 -17.90
N CYS A 121 -22.68 15.08 -16.59
CA CYS A 121 -21.50 15.15 -15.76
C CYS A 121 -21.01 13.71 -15.56
N ASP A 122 -20.09 13.28 -16.43
CA ASP A 122 -19.44 11.97 -16.37
C ASP A 122 -18.37 11.88 -15.25
N ASP A 123 -18.56 12.65 -14.18
CA ASP A 123 -17.68 12.64 -13.02
C ASP A 123 -18.11 11.52 -12.05
N VAL A 124 -17.16 10.70 -11.66
CA VAL A 124 -17.37 9.71 -10.58
C VAL A 124 -16.85 10.27 -9.26
N LYS A 125 -17.68 10.22 -8.22
CA LYS A 125 -17.30 10.64 -6.86
C LYS A 125 -17.07 9.45 -5.95
N ILE A 126 -15.92 9.43 -5.27
CA ILE A 126 -15.58 8.44 -4.24
C ILE A 126 -15.59 9.15 -2.89
N HIS A 127 -16.51 8.75 -2.02
CA HIS A 127 -16.71 9.36 -0.72
C HIS A 127 -16.11 8.44 0.36
N ILE A 128 -15.27 9.01 1.21
CA ILE A 128 -14.53 8.33 2.28
C ILE A 128 -15.05 8.88 3.62
N PRO A 129 -16.17 8.34 4.15
CA PRO A 129 -16.84 8.88 5.33
C PRO A 129 -16.13 8.47 6.62
N ILE A 130 -15.87 9.44 7.51
CA ILE A 130 -15.12 9.23 8.76
C ILE A 130 -15.98 9.41 10.02
N ALA A 131 -17.08 10.17 9.95
CA ALA A 131 -18.09 10.26 11.00
C ALA A 131 -19.46 10.68 10.45
N THR A 132 -20.55 10.35 11.14
CA THR A 132 -21.78 11.14 11.06
C THR A 132 -21.80 12.18 12.17
N VAL A 133 -22.33 13.36 11.87
CA VAL A 133 -22.45 14.49 12.81
C VAL A 133 -23.91 14.91 12.84
N GLN A 134 -24.50 14.87 14.03
CA GLN A 134 -25.88 15.28 14.27
C GLN A 134 -25.88 16.55 15.13
N TYR A 135 -26.68 17.55 14.76
CA TYR A 135 -26.78 18.81 15.49
C TYR A 135 -28.23 19.26 15.69
N ARG A 136 -28.56 19.66 16.92
CA ARG A 136 -29.89 20.19 17.29
C ARG A 136 -29.74 21.33 18.28
N GLY A 137 -30.15 22.54 17.90
CA GLY A 137 -30.18 23.73 18.76
C GLY A 137 -31.60 24.30 18.90
N SER A 138 -31.79 25.23 19.83
CA SER A 138 -33.03 26.02 19.86
C SER A 138 -33.02 27.05 18.74
N VAL A 139 -34.18 27.27 18.12
CA VAL A 139 -34.35 28.21 17.01
C VAL A 139 -34.10 29.65 17.49
N ALA A 140 -33.40 30.45 16.70
CA ALA A 140 -33.14 31.84 17.02
C ALA A 140 -34.44 32.66 17.00
N GLU A 141 -34.84 33.27 18.13
CA GLU A 141 -36.07 34.09 18.21
C GLU A 141 -36.17 35.16 17.11
N GLN A 142 -35.03 35.73 16.73
CA GLN A 142 -34.95 36.78 15.72
C GLN A 142 -35.34 36.25 14.33
N PHE A 143 -35.18 34.96 14.03
CA PHE A 143 -35.72 34.36 12.80
C PHE A 143 -37.25 34.36 12.81
N SER A 144 -37.88 33.91 13.91
CA SER A 144 -39.33 33.95 14.05
C SER A 144 -39.88 35.38 14.04
N ARG A 145 -39.16 36.34 14.63
CA ARG A 145 -39.51 37.78 14.60
C ARG A 145 -39.34 38.38 13.19
N ASP A 146 -38.26 38.06 12.48
CA ASP A 146 -38.03 38.49 11.09
C ASP A 146 -39.15 37.96 10.17
N VAL A 147 -39.48 36.67 10.24
CA VAL A 147 -40.57 36.04 9.46
C VAL A 147 -41.93 36.64 9.80
N LYS A 148 -42.27 36.79 11.09
CA LYS A 148 -43.53 37.41 11.51
C LYS A 148 -43.66 38.84 11.00
N SER A 149 -42.59 39.63 11.07
CA SER A 149 -42.58 41.01 10.57
C SER A 149 -42.86 41.13 9.06
N ALA A 150 -42.55 40.08 8.28
CA ALA A 150 -42.86 40.00 6.86
C ALA A 150 -44.30 39.53 6.60
N LEU A 151 -44.79 38.53 7.36
CA LEU A 151 -46.17 38.04 7.27
C LEU A 151 -47.21 39.09 7.71
N ASP A 152 -46.84 40.00 8.59
CA ASP A 152 -47.70 41.09 9.10
C ASP A 152 -47.81 42.29 8.12
N LEU A 153 -47.13 42.26 6.95
CA LEU A 153 -47.26 43.27 5.89
C LEU A 153 -48.62 43.18 5.17
N SER A 154 -49.18 44.34 4.79
CA SER A 154 -50.45 44.42 4.06
C SER A 154 -50.33 44.08 2.57
N ASP A 155 -49.23 44.48 1.93
CA ASP A 155 -48.99 44.21 0.51
C ASP A 155 -48.41 42.80 0.31
N ASN A 156 -49.00 42.03 -0.61
CA ASN A 156 -48.59 40.65 -0.86
C ASN A 156 -47.32 40.51 -1.72
N ILE A 157 -46.96 41.52 -2.52
CA ILE A 157 -45.70 41.58 -3.26
C ILE A 157 -44.58 41.89 -2.27
N GLU A 158 -44.72 42.95 -1.47
CA GLU A 158 -43.74 43.33 -0.45
C GLU A 158 -43.52 42.19 0.56
N LYS A 159 -44.60 41.53 1.01
CA LYS A 159 -44.56 40.31 1.82
C LYS A 159 -43.74 39.19 1.19
N LYS A 160 -43.97 38.87 -0.09
CA LYS A 160 -43.24 37.80 -0.80
C LYS A 160 -41.75 38.14 -0.93
N GLU A 161 -41.41 39.38 -1.31
CA GLU A 161 -40.03 39.84 -1.40
C GLU A 161 -39.33 39.84 -0.04
N ARG A 162 -40.01 40.32 1.00
CA ARG A 162 -39.48 40.38 2.37
C ARG A 162 -39.26 38.98 2.94
N LEU A 163 -40.19 38.04 2.74
CA LEU A 163 -40.02 36.65 3.13
C LEU A 163 -38.88 35.98 2.36
N ASN A 164 -38.82 36.14 1.03
CA ASN A 164 -37.72 35.60 0.21
C ASN A 164 -36.35 36.10 0.71
N LYS A 165 -36.23 37.40 1.00
CA LYS A 165 -35.03 37.99 1.60
C LYS A 165 -34.70 37.39 2.97
N VAL A 166 -35.69 37.21 3.85
CA VAL A 166 -35.50 36.58 5.16
C VAL A 166 -35.01 35.13 5.00
N PHE A 167 -35.71 34.28 4.23
CA PHE A 167 -35.28 32.90 4.05
C PHE A 167 -33.92 32.77 3.34
N ASN A 168 -33.54 33.67 2.44
CA ASN A 168 -32.19 33.68 1.87
C ASN A 168 -31.11 34.15 2.87
N GLU A 169 -31.39 35.10 3.77
CA GLU A 169 -30.45 35.52 4.83
C GLU A 169 -30.25 34.42 5.89
N TRP A 170 -31.31 33.74 6.32
CA TRP A 170 -31.25 32.71 7.37
C TRP A 170 -30.97 31.29 6.85
N GLY A 171 -31.26 31.03 5.57
CA GLY A 171 -31.21 29.74 4.89
C GLY A 171 -32.61 29.14 4.71
N ASN A 172 -32.94 28.70 3.49
CA ASN A 172 -34.23 28.09 3.14
C ASN A 172 -34.43 26.69 3.75
N PHE A 173 -33.34 25.96 4.01
CA PHE A 173 -33.35 24.63 4.64
C PHE A 173 -32.53 24.59 5.93
N VAL A 174 -32.83 23.67 6.84
CA VAL A 174 -31.95 23.28 7.95
C VAL A 174 -31.62 21.79 7.84
N ILE A 175 -30.40 21.44 8.29
CA ILE A 175 -29.87 20.08 8.19
C ILE A 175 -29.46 19.61 9.58
N THR A 176 -30.07 18.52 10.08
CA THR A 176 -29.82 18.02 11.44
C THR A 176 -28.87 16.82 11.49
N GLU A 177 -28.61 16.16 10.36
CA GLU A 177 -27.56 15.12 10.23
C GLU A 177 -26.78 15.25 8.92
N VAL A 178 -25.45 15.16 9.03
CA VAL A 178 -24.50 15.15 7.91
C VAL A 178 -23.47 14.03 8.07
N VAL A 179 -22.89 13.57 6.96
CA VAL A 179 -21.70 12.72 6.96
C VAL A 179 -20.49 13.56 6.57
N ILE A 180 -19.45 13.52 7.42
CA ILE A 180 -18.17 14.17 7.14
C ILE A 180 -17.12 13.15 6.72
N GLY A 181 -16.16 13.61 5.93
CA GLY A 181 -15.05 12.81 5.41
C GLY A 181 -14.35 13.52 4.27
N GLY A 182 -13.86 12.77 3.29
CA GLY A 182 -13.19 13.33 2.11
C GLY A 182 -13.86 12.84 0.82
N ALA A 183 -13.91 13.72 -0.18
CA ALA A 183 -14.35 13.38 -1.53
C ALA A 183 -13.16 13.32 -2.49
N ILE A 184 -13.19 12.35 -3.41
CA ILE A 184 -12.35 12.30 -4.61
C ILE A 184 -13.30 12.41 -5.80
N THR A 185 -13.11 13.41 -6.67
CA THR A 185 -13.88 13.54 -7.92
C THR A 185 -12.99 13.17 -9.10
N ILE A 186 -13.35 12.13 -9.84
CA ILE A 186 -12.62 11.68 -11.04
C ILE A 186 -13.35 12.21 -12.26
N LYS A 187 -12.64 12.90 -13.16
CA LYS A 187 -13.22 13.55 -14.34
C LYS A 187 -13.34 12.59 -15.52
N ASN A 188 -14.36 12.77 -16.36
CA ASN A 188 -14.56 12.08 -17.64
C ASN A 188 -14.43 10.54 -17.53
N TRP A 189 -15.15 9.93 -16.59
CA TRP A 189 -14.97 8.53 -16.19
C TRP A 189 -15.05 7.50 -17.33
N THR A 190 -15.91 7.73 -18.34
CA THR A 190 -16.07 6.87 -19.52
C THR A 190 -14.99 7.04 -20.58
N GLU A 191 -14.24 8.15 -20.57
CA GLU A 191 -13.04 8.33 -21.42
C GLU A 191 -11.81 7.59 -20.88
N ILE A 192 -11.80 7.25 -19.57
CA ILE A 192 -10.72 6.53 -18.91
C ILE A 192 -10.78 5.03 -19.24
N ASP A 193 -9.64 4.44 -19.63
CA ASP A 193 -9.58 3.00 -19.87
C ASP A 193 -9.74 2.15 -18.59
N TYR A 194 -10.20 0.91 -18.77
CA TYR A 194 -10.49 -0.02 -17.68
C TYR A 194 -9.30 -0.31 -16.74
N VAL A 195 -8.07 -0.35 -17.28
CA VAL A 195 -6.83 -0.63 -16.55
C VAL A 195 -6.46 0.59 -15.71
N GLU A 196 -6.50 1.79 -16.28
CA GLU A 196 -6.27 3.03 -15.53
C GLU A 196 -7.33 3.28 -14.43
N GLN A 197 -8.61 3.07 -14.72
CA GLN A 197 -9.69 3.07 -13.72
C GLN A 197 -9.35 2.12 -12.55
N SER A 198 -8.98 0.88 -12.87
CA SER A 198 -8.71 -0.16 -11.87
C SER A 198 -7.43 0.11 -11.08
N ARG A 199 -6.43 0.73 -11.70
CA ARG A 199 -5.14 1.12 -11.10
C ARG A 199 -5.32 2.27 -10.10
N LEU A 200 -6.03 3.34 -10.49
CA LEU A 200 -6.37 4.46 -9.60
C LEU A 200 -7.12 3.99 -8.35
N LEU A 201 -8.15 3.16 -8.52
CA LEU A 201 -8.95 2.64 -7.40
C LEU A 201 -8.16 1.67 -6.51
N THR A 202 -7.21 0.92 -7.07
CA THR A 202 -6.28 0.08 -6.29
C THR A 202 -5.42 0.91 -5.35
N TYR A 203 -4.83 2.01 -5.82
CA TYR A 203 -4.05 2.91 -4.95
C TYR A 203 -4.89 3.56 -3.86
N ILE A 204 -6.12 4.00 -4.18
CA ILE A 204 -7.03 4.58 -3.18
C ILE A 204 -7.32 3.55 -2.09
N GLN A 205 -7.59 2.28 -2.45
CA GLN A 205 -7.79 1.20 -1.47
C GLN A 205 -6.53 0.94 -0.63
N TRP A 206 -5.34 0.85 -1.23
CA TRP A 206 -4.09 0.65 -0.48
C TRP A 206 -3.77 1.81 0.46
N GLY A 207 -4.03 3.05 0.05
CA GLY A 207 -3.87 4.23 0.91
C GLY A 207 -4.83 4.24 2.08
N ILE A 208 -6.06 3.73 1.90
CA ILE A 208 -7.03 3.54 3.00
C ILE A 208 -6.56 2.43 3.95
N ASP A 209 -6.03 1.32 3.43
CA ASP A 209 -5.52 0.22 4.25
C ASP A 209 -4.30 0.68 5.07
N TYR A 210 -3.39 1.44 4.47
CA TYR A 210 -2.28 2.10 5.16
C TYR A 210 -2.78 3.11 6.22
N ALA A 211 -3.75 3.97 5.88
CA ALA A 211 -4.33 4.93 6.81
C ALA A 211 -5.02 4.27 8.01
N LYS A 212 -5.59 3.07 7.82
CA LYS A 212 -6.17 2.21 8.87
C LYS A 212 -5.12 1.39 9.64
N GLY A 213 -3.83 1.55 9.33
CA GLY A 213 -2.70 0.87 9.99
C GLY A 213 -2.47 -0.58 9.55
N GLY A 214 -3.05 -0.99 8.42
CA GLY A 214 -3.06 -2.38 7.93
C GLY A 214 -2.28 -2.65 6.64
N GLY A 215 -1.43 -1.72 6.18
CA GLY A 215 -0.65 -1.90 4.95
C GLY A 215 0.62 -1.05 4.90
N SER A 216 1.57 -1.42 4.03
CA SER A 216 2.83 -0.72 3.79
C SER A 216 2.75 0.31 2.66
N LYS A 217 3.66 1.30 2.65
CA LYS A 217 3.77 2.34 1.60
C LYS A 217 4.47 1.82 0.33
N ILE A 218 3.84 0.89 -0.40
CA ILE A 218 4.36 0.47 -1.72
C ILE A 218 4.12 1.54 -2.80
N PHE A 219 5.05 1.64 -3.75
CA PHE A 219 4.97 2.51 -4.93
C PHE A 219 4.82 4.02 -4.63
N SER A 220 5.31 4.47 -3.47
CA SER A 220 5.12 5.84 -2.98
C SER A 220 5.75 6.95 -3.84
N GLU A 221 6.74 6.63 -4.68
CA GLU A 221 7.37 7.56 -5.64
C GLU A 221 6.76 7.49 -7.05
N THR A 222 5.71 6.68 -7.28
CA THR A 222 4.94 6.77 -8.53
C THR A 222 4.26 8.15 -8.58
N PRO A 223 4.44 8.93 -9.67
CA PRO A 223 3.85 10.26 -9.78
C PRO A 223 2.39 10.17 -10.20
N LEU A 224 1.55 11.12 -9.76
CA LEU A 224 0.11 11.08 -10.03
C LEU A 224 -0.28 11.43 -11.47
N ASN A 225 0.65 11.94 -12.28
CA ASN A 225 0.41 12.23 -13.70
C ASN A 225 0.47 10.98 -14.60
N VAL A 226 0.72 9.78 -14.05
CA VAL A 226 0.50 8.49 -14.76
C VAL A 226 -0.81 7.80 -14.30
N LEU A 227 -1.75 8.60 -13.80
CA LEU A 227 -3.12 8.21 -13.47
C LEU A 227 -4.12 9.19 -14.09
N PRO A 228 -5.40 8.78 -14.21
CA PRO A 228 -6.47 9.67 -14.62
C PRO A 228 -6.60 10.90 -13.72
N ARG A 229 -7.01 12.02 -14.30
CA ARG A 229 -7.19 13.27 -13.54
C ARG A 229 -8.31 13.12 -12.52
N PHE A 230 -7.95 13.29 -11.25
CA PHE A 230 -8.88 13.41 -10.14
C PHE A 230 -8.59 14.65 -9.30
N GLU A 231 -9.59 15.09 -8.55
CA GLU A 231 -9.59 16.31 -7.75
C GLU A 231 -9.95 15.97 -6.30
N ILE A 232 -9.18 16.51 -5.35
CA ILE A 232 -9.33 16.39 -3.90
C ILE A 232 -9.01 17.73 -3.21
N SER A 233 -9.24 17.82 -1.90
CA SER A 233 -9.02 19.03 -1.09
C SER A 233 -7.56 19.49 -0.90
N LYS A 234 -6.57 18.77 -1.46
CA LYS A 234 -5.11 19.01 -1.29
C LYS A 234 -4.39 18.79 -2.63
N ASN A 235 -3.55 19.73 -3.07
CA ASN A 235 -2.70 19.51 -4.25
C ASN A 235 -1.60 18.49 -3.90
N ILE A 236 -1.58 17.36 -4.60
CA ILE A 236 -0.69 16.23 -4.38
C ILE A 236 -0.03 15.78 -5.69
N LYS A 237 1.19 15.26 -5.62
CA LYS A 237 2.03 14.92 -6.80
C LYS A 237 2.43 13.45 -6.89
N THR A 238 2.36 12.69 -5.79
CA THR A 238 2.79 11.29 -5.72
C THR A 238 1.77 10.40 -5.01
N ILE A 239 1.85 9.09 -5.27
CA ILE A 239 1.08 8.07 -4.54
C ILE A 239 1.37 8.13 -3.03
N GLY A 240 2.61 8.43 -2.62
CA GLY A 240 2.96 8.64 -1.21
C GLY A 240 2.20 9.81 -0.56
N GLU A 241 1.99 10.90 -1.29
CA GLU A 241 1.17 12.04 -0.82
C GLU A 241 -0.32 11.72 -0.78
N LEU A 242 -0.84 10.89 -1.70
CA LEU A 242 -2.22 10.36 -1.62
C LEU A 242 -2.41 9.51 -0.35
N TYR A 243 -1.45 8.63 -0.04
CA TYR A 243 -1.49 7.81 1.17
C TYR A 243 -1.43 8.65 2.46
N GLU A 244 -0.60 9.70 2.51
CA GLU A 244 -0.61 10.61 3.67
C GLU A 244 -1.90 11.43 3.72
N TRP A 245 -2.44 11.97 2.62
CA TRP A 245 -3.74 12.66 2.65
C TRP A 245 -4.88 11.77 3.16
N LEU A 246 -4.89 10.48 2.81
CA LEU A 246 -5.85 9.51 3.34
C LEU A 246 -5.66 9.29 4.86
N LYS A 247 -4.43 9.23 5.34
CA LYS A 247 -4.09 9.11 6.77
C LYS A 247 -4.44 10.38 7.55
N ASP A 248 -4.10 11.55 7.02
CA ASP A 248 -4.50 12.87 7.51
C ASP A 248 -6.04 12.90 7.67
N LEU A 249 -6.78 12.42 6.66
CA LEU A 249 -8.24 12.36 6.65
C LEU A 249 -8.83 11.42 7.72
N TYR A 250 -8.27 10.22 7.91
CA TYR A 250 -8.71 9.34 9.01
C TYR A 250 -8.34 9.89 10.40
N ASN A 251 -7.37 10.81 10.49
CA ASN A 251 -7.08 11.65 11.66
C ASN A 251 -7.95 12.92 11.75
N TYR A 252 -9.01 13.04 10.94
CA TYR A 252 -9.94 14.18 10.88
C TYR A 252 -9.31 15.51 10.41
N GLN A 253 -8.16 15.47 9.73
CA GLN A 253 -7.64 16.64 9.00
C GLN A 253 -8.34 16.75 7.63
N TYR A 254 -8.54 17.98 7.14
CA TYR A 254 -9.17 18.27 5.84
C TYR A 254 -10.60 17.72 5.63
N ALA A 255 -11.28 17.29 6.70
CA ALA A 255 -12.63 16.73 6.61
C ALA A 255 -13.66 17.79 6.18
N GLU A 256 -14.48 17.43 5.20
CA GLU A 256 -15.57 18.25 4.66
C GLU A 256 -16.91 17.51 4.73
N ILE A 257 -18.04 18.21 4.51
CA ILE A 257 -19.34 17.55 4.42
C ILE A 257 -19.44 16.87 3.06
N ILE A 258 -19.60 15.55 3.06
CA ILE A 258 -19.67 14.73 1.84
C ILE A 258 -21.05 14.10 1.64
N SER A 259 -21.97 14.27 2.59
CA SER A 259 -23.36 13.85 2.47
C SER A 259 -24.21 14.67 3.43
N TYR A 260 -25.35 15.16 2.96
CA TYR A 260 -26.40 15.72 3.78
C TYR A 260 -27.50 14.65 3.92
N GLU A 261 -27.88 14.29 5.15
CA GLU A 261 -28.80 13.16 5.39
C GLU A 261 -30.19 13.63 5.81
N ASP A 262 -30.35 14.37 6.92
CA ASP A 262 -31.65 14.88 7.40
C ASP A 262 -31.80 16.38 7.08
N ILE A 263 -32.43 16.70 5.95
CA ILE A 263 -32.67 18.05 5.43
C ILE A 263 -34.17 18.36 5.49
N ARG A 264 -34.54 19.58 5.93
CA ARG A 264 -35.95 20.03 6.04
C ARG A 264 -36.09 21.52 5.70
N PRO A 265 -37.27 21.98 5.25
CA PRO A 265 -37.57 23.40 5.12
C PRO A 265 -37.38 24.16 6.45
N SER A 266 -36.72 25.32 6.43
CA SER A 266 -36.51 26.14 7.62
C SER A 266 -37.81 26.67 8.24
N CYS A 267 -38.92 26.65 7.51
CA CYS A 267 -40.23 27.03 8.06
C CYS A 267 -40.77 25.99 9.06
N GLU A 268 -40.39 24.71 9.00
CA GLU A 268 -40.78 23.69 9.99
C GLU A 268 -40.26 24.00 11.41
N LEU A 269 -39.28 24.90 11.53
CA LEU A 269 -38.73 25.36 12.80
C LEU A 269 -39.55 26.48 13.46
N LEU A 270 -40.58 26.99 12.80
CA LEU A 270 -41.39 28.10 13.30
C LEU A 270 -42.54 27.62 14.20
N PRO A 271 -43.05 28.48 15.10
CA PRO A 271 -44.34 28.27 15.76
C PRO A 271 -45.47 27.97 14.76
N HIS A 272 -46.40 27.11 15.18
CA HIS A 272 -47.52 26.60 14.35
C HIS A 272 -48.32 27.70 13.65
N ASP A 273 -48.59 28.82 14.36
CA ASP A 273 -49.32 29.97 13.83
C ASP A 273 -48.60 30.68 12.67
N LEU A 274 -47.26 30.63 12.64
CA LEU A 274 -46.49 31.15 11.52
C LEU A 274 -46.40 30.14 10.37
N VAL A 275 -46.37 28.84 10.66
CA VAL A 275 -46.38 27.77 9.63
C VAL A 275 -47.71 27.76 8.88
N GLU A 276 -48.84 27.87 9.58
CA GLU A 276 -50.17 27.97 8.96
C GLU A 276 -50.27 29.21 8.06
N ARG A 277 -49.87 30.39 8.55
CA ARG A 277 -49.88 31.65 7.76
C ARG A 277 -48.95 31.63 6.54
N ILE A 278 -47.86 30.87 6.56
CA ILE A 278 -47.02 30.62 5.38
C ILE A 278 -47.75 29.68 4.41
N SER A 279 -48.36 28.61 4.92
CA SER A 279 -49.03 27.56 4.15
C SER A 279 -50.36 28.01 3.52
N GLU A 280 -51.00 29.06 4.05
CA GLU A 280 -52.10 29.79 3.42
C GLU A 280 -51.63 30.69 2.26
N PHE A 281 -50.42 31.27 2.37
CA PHE A 281 -49.90 32.25 1.43
C PHE A 281 -49.20 31.60 0.21
N PHE A 282 -48.53 30.46 0.40
CA PHE A 282 -47.89 29.69 -0.68
C PHE A 282 -48.78 28.51 -1.09
N LEU A 283 -49.67 28.75 -2.05
CA LEU A 283 -50.48 27.72 -2.72
C LEU A 283 -50.01 27.53 -4.18
N PRO A 284 -49.78 26.29 -4.66
CA PRO A 284 -49.80 25.03 -3.90
C PRO A 284 -48.66 24.96 -2.87
N GLN A 285 -48.90 24.24 -1.77
CA GLN A 285 -47.91 24.06 -0.69
C GLN A 285 -46.72 23.19 -1.14
N PRO A 286 -45.53 23.36 -0.53
CA PRO A 286 -44.39 22.47 -0.76
C PRO A 286 -44.73 21.02 -0.45
N VAL A 287 -44.18 20.08 -1.22
CA VAL A 287 -44.39 18.64 -0.97
C VAL A 287 -43.32 18.14 -0.01
N ILE A 288 -43.75 17.72 1.19
CA ILE A 288 -42.86 17.09 2.18
C ILE A 288 -42.64 15.63 1.78
N GLU A 289 -41.70 15.43 0.86
CA GLU A 289 -41.23 14.11 0.43
C GLU A 289 -40.30 13.46 1.48
N PRO A 290 -40.16 12.12 1.53
CA PRO A 290 -39.30 11.46 2.52
C PRO A 290 -37.82 11.85 2.38
N ILE A 291 -37.17 11.97 3.53
CA ILE A 291 -35.79 12.48 3.73
C ILE A 291 -34.81 11.98 2.66
N VAL A 292 -34.28 12.93 1.87
CA VAL A 292 -33.41 12.67 0.71
C VAL A 292 -31.94 12.86 1.07
N ARG A 293 -31.12 11.83 0.81
CA ARG A 293 -29.66 11.96 0.87
C ARG A 293 -29.15 12.80 -0.30
N ILE A 294 -28.45 13.89 0.01
CA ILE A 294 -27.86 14.78 -0.99
C ILE A 294 -26.34 14.73 -0.95
N ILE A 295 -25.76 14.43 -2.11
CA ILE A 295 -24.32 14.39 -2.38
C ILE A 295 -23.94 15.73 -3.05
N PRO A 296 -23.08 16.56 -2.43
CA PRO A 296 -22.75 17.90 -2.95
C PRO A 296 -22.25 17.85 -4.41
N GLN A 297 -22.76 18.78 -5.24
CA GLN A 297 -22.35 18.95 -6.64
C GLN A 297 -22.44 17.63 -7.45
N MET A 298 -23.48 16.82 -7.23
CA MET A 298 -23.72 15.61 -8.01
C MET A 298 -25.11 15.65 -8.66
N LEU A 299 -25.10 15.59 -10.00
CA LEU A 299 -26.25 15.64 -10.90
C LEU A 299 -27.41 14.74 -10.44
N THR A 300 -27.15 13.44 -10.59
CA THR A 300 -28.12 12.36 -10.47
C THR A 300 -27.39 11.11 -9.95
N GLN A 301 -27.92 10.45 -8.93
CA GLN A 301 -27.29 9.24 -8.37
C GLN A 301 -27.80 8.01 -9.13
N GLY A 302 -27.08 7.58 -10.17
CA GLY A 302 -27.47 6.41 -10.98
C GLY A 302 -27.23 5.09 -10.26
N GLY A 303 -26.11 5.00 -9.55
CA GLY A 303 -25.79 3.85 -8.71
C GLY A 303 -24.70 4.18 -7.69
N ARG A 304 -24.74 3.49 -6.56
CA ARG A 304 -23.68 3.55 -5.54
C ARG A 304 -23.14 2.15 -5.26
N GLN A 305 -21.82 2.01 -5.16
CA GLN A 305 -21.16 0.73 -4.86
C GLN A 305 -20.04 0.92 -3.82
N LYS A 306 -19.80 -0.11 -3.00
CA LYS A 306 -18.63 -0.13 -2.11
C LYS A 306 -17.36 -0.27 -2.93
N LEU A 307 -16.35 0.58 -2.69
CA LEU A 307 -15.07 0.58 -3.41
C LEU A 307 -14.44 -0.82 -3.50
N LEU A 308 -14.22 -1.46 -2.34
CA LEU A 308 -13.60 -2.78 -2.27
C LEU A 308 -14.42 -3.87 -2.98
N GLY A 309 -15.76 -3.76 -2.99
CA GLY A 309 -16.63 -4.71 -3.70
C GLY A 309 -16.49 -4.56 -5.21
N TRP A 310 -16.52 -3.32 -5.71
CA TRP A 310 -16.33 -3.01 -7.12
C TRP A 310 -14.96 -3.47 -7.63
N ILE A 311 -13.89 -3.20 -6.88
CA ILE A 311 -12.52 -3.64 -7.22
C ILE A 311 -12.44 -5.17 -7.22
N LYS A 312 -12.96 -5.86 -6.18
CA LYS A 312 -12.90 -7.33 -6.10
C LYS A 312 -13.67 -8.00 -7.24
N ASN A 313 -14.82 -7.46 -7.65
CA ASN A 313 -15.58 -7.95 -8.81
C ASN A 313 -14.77 -7.87 -10.11
N ARG A 314 -13.90 -6.86 -10.25
CA ARG A 314 -13.01 -6.68 -11.41
C ARG A 314 -11.69 -7.46 -11.34
N LYS A 315 -11.34 -8.06 -10.19
CA LYS A 315 -10.07 -8.80 -9.93
C LYS A 315 -8.81 -8.19 -10.61
N PRO A 316 -8.51 -6.88 -10.49
CA PRO A 316 -7.32 -6.33 -11.13
C PRO A 316 -6.05 -6.90 -10.48
N ARG A 317 -5.13 -7.45 -11.30
CA ARG A 317 -3.91 -8.13 -10.84
C ARG A 317 -3.04 -7.25 -9.95
N LEU A 318 -3.02 -5.94 -10.20
CA LEU A 318 -2.26 -4.99 -9.39
C LEU A 318 -2.68 -5.00 -7.91
N LEU A 319 -3.96 -5.20 -7.57
CA LEU A 319 -4.47 -5.18 -6.19
C LEU A 319 -3.69 -6.09 -5.24
N TYR A 320 -3.30 -7.24 -5.75
CA TYR A 320 -2.62 -8.31 -5.02
C TYR A 320 -1.12 -8.08 -4.89
N MET A 321 -0.56 -7.07 -5.57
CA MET A 321 0.88 -6.82 -5.61
C MET A 321 1.47 -6.51 -4.24
N ARG A 322 0.75 -5.76 -3.38
CA ARG A 322 1.16 -5.54 -1.98
C ARG A 322 1.26 -6.85 -1.20
N ASP A 323 0.24 -7.68 -1.36
CA ASP A 323 0.08 -8.91 -0.60
C ASP A 323 1.12 -9.94 -1.10
N TRP A 324 1.36 -10.05 -2.42
CA TRP A 324 2.49 -10.80 -3.00
C TRP A 324 3.86 -10.30 -2.53
N ILE A 325 4.08 -8.99 -2.46
CA ILE A 325 5.35 -8.40 -1.99
C ILE A 325 5.67 -8.85 -0.56
N HIS A 326 4.65 -8.97 0.29
CA HIS A 326 4.79 -9.40 1.68
C HIS A 326 4.82 -10.93 1.83
N ASP A 327 3.79 -11.62 1.35
CA ASP A 327 3.55 -13.05 1.57
C ASP A 327 4.57 -13.95 0.84
N LEU A 328 5.15 -13.47 -0.26
CA LEU A 328 6.24 -14.14 -0.99
C LEU A 328 7.63 -13.60 -0.59
N LEU A 329 7.70 -12.77 0.44
CA LEU A 329 8.93 -12.16 0.99
C LEU A 329 9.78 -11.45 -0.06
N LEU A 330 9.14 -10.77 -1.02
CA LEU A 330 9.85 -10.15 -2.15
C LEU A 330 10.74 -8.97 -1.71
N GLU A 331 10.53 -8.37 -0.54
CA GLU A 331 11.37 -7.27 0.00
C GLU A 331 12.74 -7.73 0.58
N TYR A 332 12.98 -9.04 0.60
CA TYR A 332 14.17 -9.68 1.17
C TYR A 332 15.12 -10.12 0.05
N ALA A 333 16.44 -10.01 0.27
CA ALA A 333 17.39 -10.60 -0.68
C ALA A 333 17.58 -12.09 -0.39
N VAL A 334 17.93 -12.83 -1.43
CA VAL A 334 17.99 -14.28 -1.46
C VAL A 334 19.33 -14.78 -0.92
N LEU A 335 19.27 -15.85 -0.14
CA LEU A 335 20.40 -16.60 0.38
C LEU A 335 20.56 -17.92 -0.34
N LEU A 336 21.81 -18.30 -0.59
CA LEU A 336 22.17 -19.62 -1.09
C LEU A 336 22.31 -20.56 0.10
N GLN A 337 21.45 -21.58 0.19
CA GLN A 337 21.55 -22.62 1.23
C GLN A 337 21.64 -23.98 0.56
N ARG A 338 22.22 -24.98 1.25
CA ARG A 338 22.59 -26.26 0.63
C ARG A 338 21.43 -27.01 -0.04
N SER A 339 20.22 -26.89 0.50
CA SER A 339 19.02 -27.57 -0.01
C SER A 339 18.15 -26.74 -0.94
N LYS A 340 17.94 -25.44 -0.62
CA LYS A 340 17.07 -24.51 -1.37
C LYS A 340 17.56 -23.07 -1.22
N LEU A 341 17.05 -22.18 -2.07
CA LEU A 341 17.13 -20.74 -1.83
C LEU A 341 16.40 -20.40 -0.53
N GLY A 342 17.08 -19.67 0.34
CA GLY A 342 16.49 -18.99 1.49
C GLY A 342 16.31 -17.50 1.22
N ASN A 343 15.77 -16.78 2.18
CA ASN A 343 15.78 -15.32 2.23
C ASN A 343 16.61 -14.87 3.44
N GLY A 344 17.15 -13.65 3.43
CA GLY A 344 17.74 -13.06 4.64
C GLY A 344 16.73 -12.88 5.76
N ASP A 345 17.22 -12.71 6.99
CA ASP A 345 16.38 -12.44 8.18
C ASP A 345 15.65 -11.08 8.14
N ARG A 346 16.06 -10.15 7.26
CA ARG A 346 15.54 -8.77 7.21
C ARG A 346 15.31 -8.25 5.80
N ALA A 347 14.26 -7.43 5.64
CA ALA A 347 13.91 -6.78 4.39
C ALA A 347 15.02 -5.82 3.93
N ALA A 348 15.69 -6.19 2.84
CA ALA A 348 16.84 -5.49 2.29
C ALA A 348 16.44 -4.32 1.38
N PHE A 349 15.25 -4.35 0.79
CA PHE A 349 14.84 -3.35 -0.20
C PHE A 349 13.34 -3.02 -0.19
N LYS A 350 12.97 -2.03 -0.98
CA LYS A 350 11.62 -1.49 -1.13
C LYS A 350 11.34 -1.18 -2.60
N TYR A 351 10.05 -1.14 -2.94
CA TYR A 351 9.58 -0.84 -4.29
C TYR A 351 8.96 0.57 -4.35
N PRO A 352 9.73 1.60 -4.74
CA PRO A 352 9.27 2.99 -4.81
C PRO A 352 8.32 3.27 -5.99
N LYS A 353 8.30 2.43 -7.03
CA LYS A 353 7.51 2.62 -8.26
C LYS A 353 6.95 1.28 -8.74
N ASP A 354 5.92 1.33 -9.58
CA ASP A 354 5.28 0.14 -10.14
C ASP A 354 6.24 -0.71 -11.00
N PRO A 355 6.18 -2.05 -10.90
CA PRO A 355 6.85 -2.94 -11.83
C PRO A 355 6.12 -3.04 -13.17
N ILE A 356 6.83 -3.53 -14.18
CA ILE A 356 6.20 -4.00 -15.42
C ILE A 356 5.55 -5.36 -15.13
N ILE A 357 4.23 -5.45 -15.31
CA ILE A 357 3.46 -6.70 -15.18
C ILE A 357 3.07 -7.16 -16.58
N THR A 358 3.41 -8.41 -16.94
CA THR A 358 3.06 -9.00 -18.24
C THR A 358 2.25 -10.29 -18.02
N PRO A 359 1.00 -10.37 -18.53
CA PRO A 359 0.26 -11.62 -18.64
C PRO A 359 1.06 -12.71 -19.36
N ILE A 360 0.98 -13.94 -18.88
CA ILE A 360 1.47 -15.14 -19.57
C ILE A 360 0.31 -16.13 -19.73
N ASP A 361 -0.35 -16.44 -18.62
CA ASP A 361 -1.56 -17.26 -18.52
C ASP A 361 -1.48 -18.59 -19.30
N ASN A 362 -0.31 -19.24 -19.29
CA ASN A 362 -0.06 -20.49 -20.02
C ASN A 362 0.29 -21.66 -19.08
N ILE A 363 0.35 -22.87 -19.64
CA ILE A 363 0.76 -24.07 -18.92
C ILE A 363 1.89 -24.74 -19.70
N THR A 364 2.94 -25.15 -18.98
CA THR A 364 4.02 -25.99 -19.48
C THR A 364 3.98 -27.33 -18.77
N ILE A 365 4.03 -28.43 -19.52
CA ILE A 365 4.36 -29.77 -19.02
C ILE A 365 5.83 -30.05 -19.37
N LEU A 366 6.63 -30.37 -18.35
CA LEU A 366 8.09 -30.47 -18.47
C LEU A 366 8.61 -31.77 -17.86
N LEU A 367 9.42 -32.49 -18.62
CA LEU A 367 10.25 -33.59 -18.13
C LEU A 367 11.71 -33.20 -18.34
N TYR A 368 12.49 -33.17 -17.26
CA TYR A 368 13.88 -32.74 -17.28
C TYR A 368 14.77 -33.66 -16.45
N GLN A 369 15.89 -34.08 -17.02
CA GLN A 369 17.00 -34.69 -16.30
C GLN A 369 18.24 -33.79 -16.44
N PRO A 370 18.59 -33.02 -15.39
CA PRO A 370 19.83 -32.25 -15.36
C PRO A 370 21.06 -33.14 -15.51
N GLY A 371 22.14 -32.60 -16.08
CA GLY A 371 23.44 -33.30 -16.14
C GLY A 371 24.13 -33.35 -14.78
N THR A 372 24.15 -32.23 -14.05
CA THR A 372 24.89 -32.07 -12.79
C THR A 372 23.95 -31.77 -11.63
N GLN A 373 24.43 -31.96 -10.40
CA GLN A 373 23.66 -31.66 -9.18
C GLN A 373 23.43 -30.15 -9.02
N GLN A 374 24.33 -29.31 -9.55
CA GLN A 374 24.15 -27.86 -9.60
C GLN A 374 22.93 -27.50 -10.46
N LEU A 375 22.82 -28.07 -11.66
CA LEU A 375 21.68 -27.83 -12.55
C LEU A 375 20.36 -28.35 -11.93
N ALA A 376 20.42 -29.47 -11.19
CA ALA A 376 19.27 -29.96 -10.41
C ALA A 376 18.85 -28.99 -9.28
N TYR A 377 19.82 -28.42 -8.56
CA TYR A 377 19.58 -27.41 -7.53
C TYR A 377 19.00 -26.13 -8.12
N LEU A 378 19.57 -25.60 -9.20
CA LEU A 378 19.06 -24.42 -9.90
C LEU A 378 17.58 -24.64 -10.28
N PHE A 379 17.28 -25.77 -10.92
CA PHE A 379 15.95 -26.06 -11.44
C PHE A 379 14.86 -26.23 -10.37
N ASP A 380 15.11 -26.93 -9.25
CA ASP A 380 14.07 -27.06 -8.21
C ASP A 380 13.74 -25.71 -7.55
N ASN A 381 14.72 -24.80 -7.52
CA ASN A 381 14.58 -23.44 -7.00
C ASN A 381 14.02 -22.43 -8.01
N GLY A 382 13.69 -22.84 -9.23
CA GLY A 382 13.12 -21.95 -10.25
C GLY A 382 14.15 -21.04 -10.94
N LEU A 383 15.40 -21.51 -11.07
CA LEU A 383 16.45 -20.90 -11.88
C LEU A 383 16.59 -21.63 -13.22
N LYS A 384 17.18 -20.98 -14.22
CA LYS A 384 17.47 -21.57 -15.54
C LYS A 384 18.90 -22.11 -15.64
N GLU A 385 19.09 -23.05 -16.57
CA GLU A 385 20.41 -23.43 -17.12
C GLU A 385 21.14 -22.27 -17.81
N GLU A 386 20.39 -21.36 -18.45
CA GLU A 386 20.90 -20.25 -19.27
C GLU A 386 21.18 -18.96 -18.47
N GLU A 387 21.14 -18.99 -17.14
CA GLU A 387 21.44 -17.81 -16.31
C GLU A 387 22.90 -17.82 -15.88
N ASP A 388 23.62 -16.73 -16.16
CA ASP A 388 25.03 -16.49 -15.81
C ASP A 388 25.28 -16.32 -14.28
N LEU A 389 24.60 -17.11 -13.46
CA LEU A 389 24.68 -17.08 -12.00
C LEU A 389 25.91 -17.86 -11.50
N ASN A 390 27.11 -17.41 -11.90
CA ASN A 390 28.35 -18.01 -11.45
C ASN A 390 28.52 -17.82 -9.93
N PHE A 391 28.35 -18.91 -9.16
CA PHE A 391 28.48 -18.88 -7.70
C PHE A 391 29.86 -18.41 -7.21
N SER A 392 30.93 -18.55 -7.99
CA SER A 392 32.26 -18.06 -7.62
C SER A 392 32.47 -16.55 -7.83
N GLU A 393 31.57 -15.88 -8.55
CA GLU A 393 31.59 -14.42 -8.76
C GLU A 393 30.66 -13.67 -7.81
N ILE A 394 29.92 -14.37 -6.95
CA ILE A 394 29.06 -13.75 -5.95
C ILE A 394 29.94 -13.24 -4.80
N PRO A 395 30.02 -11.91 -4.57
CA PRO A 395 30.85 -11.37 -3.52
C PRO A 395 30.29 -11.72 -2.14
N PHE A 396 31.19 -11.79 -1.16
CA PHE A 396 30.89 -12.08 0.26
C PHE A 396 30.41 -13.50 0.60
N ILE A 397 30.12 -14.36 -0.39
CA ILE A 397 29.76 -15.78 -0.15
C ILE A 397 30.80 -16.47 0.75
N ASP A 398 30.35 -17.26 1.73
CA ASP A 398 31.27 -17.97 2.63
C ASP A 398 31.89 -19.20 1.95
N ASN A 399 33.11 -19.56 2.40
CA ASN A 399 33.88 -20.66 1.81
C ASN A 399 33.15 -22.02 1.87
N GLN A 400 32.42 -22.33 2.94
CA GLN A 400 31.74 -23.64 3.08
C GLN A 400 30.52 -23.76 2.16
N THR A 401 29.91 -22.63 1.81
CA THR A 401 28.84 -22.57 0.82
C THR A 401 29.42 -22.61 -0.59
N LEU A 402 30.51 -21.90 -0.86
CA LEU A 402 31.21 -21.92 -2.15
C LEU A 402 31.77 -23.32 -2.49
N GLU A 403 32.50 -23.96 -1.56
CA GLU A 403 33.03 -25.33 -1.71
C GLU A 403 31.91 -26.33 -1.99
N TYR A 404 30.76 -26.17 -1.33
CA TYR A 404 29.58 -27.02 -1.55
C TYR A 404 29.05 -26.88 -2.99
N PHE A 405 28.87 -25.66 -3.50
CA PHE A 405 28.35 -25.44 -4.86
C PHE A 405 29.34 -25.87 -5.95
N GLN A 406 30.65 -25.67 -5.76
CA GLN A 406 31.69 -26.23 -6.63
C GLN A 406 31.67 -27.77 -6.65
N GLY A 407 31.33 -28.40 -5.51
CA GLY A 407 31.06 -29.83 -5.44
C GLY A 407 29.83 -30.27 -6.25
N LEU A 408 28.77 -29.45 -6.32
CA LEU A 408 27.56 -29.79 -7.08
C LEU A 408 27.76 -29.69 -8.61
N GLU A 409 28.63 -28.80 -9.08
CA GLU A 409 28.97 -28.63 -10.50
C GLU A 409 29.61 -29.90 -11.08
N ASN A 410 30.56 -30.47 -10.34
CA ASN A 410 31.35 -31.62 -10.78
C ASN A 410 30.64 -32.98 -10.61
N ASN A 411 29.54 -33.04 -9.86
CA ASN A 411 28.81 -34.27 -9.57
C ASN A 411 27.60 -34.47 -10.50
N PRO A 412 27.41 -35.66 -11.10
CA PRO A 412 26.26 -35.94 -11.95
C PRO A 412 24.95 -36.02 -11.16
N SER A 413 23.86 -35.51 -11.74
CA SER A 413 22.51 -35.70 -11.20
C SER A 413 21.94 -37.08 -11.57
N ARG A 414 21.12 -37.62 -10.67
CA ARG A 414 20.24 -38.78 -10.93
C ARG A 414 18.76 -38.41 -10.77
N THR A 415 18.46 -37.15 -10.43
CA THR A 415 17.10 -36.66 -10.20
C THR A 415 16.46 -36.32 -11.53
N VAL A 416 15.38 -37.01 -11.86
CA VAL A 416 14.48 -36.63 -12.96
C VAL A 416 13.31 -35.84 -12.36
N PHE A 417 13.00 -34.69 -12.95
CA PHE A 417 11.86 -33.87 -12.61
C PHE A 417 10.77 -34.03 -13.67
N CYS A 418 9.53 -34.30 -13.24
CA CYS A 418 8.34 -34.13 -14.05
C CYS A 418 7.48 -33.05 -13.38
N GLN A 419 7.18 -31.97 -14.10
CA GLN A 419 6.46 -30.81 -13.58
C GLN A 419 5.32 -30.38 -14.52
N ILE A 420 4.27 -29.82 -13.92
CA ILE A 420 3.22 -29.09 -14.64
C ILE A 420 3.17 -27.70 -14.03
N ILE A 421 3.48 -26.70 -14.84
CA ILE A 421 3.76 -25.33 -14.41
C ILE A 421 2.70 -24.42 -15.03
N PHE A 422 1.83 -23.85 -14.20
CA PHE A 422 0.93 -22.76 -14.62
C PHE A 422 1.68 -21.43 -14.43
N ASN A 423 2.03 -20.77 -15.53
CA ASN A 423 2.70 -19.46 -15.52
C ASN A 423 1.63 -18.38 -15.68
N ALA A 424 1.32 -17.65 -14.61
CA ALA A 424 0.26 -16.64 -14.64
C ALA A 424 0.76 -15.29 -15.15
N ILE A 425 1.79 -14.73 -14.50
CA ILE A 425 2.35 -13.41 -14.84
C ILE A 425 3.87 -13.35 -14.70
N LYS A 426 4.51 -12.57 -15.56
CA LYS A 426 5.85 -12.03 -15.32
C LYS A 426 5.72 -10.69 -14.60
N ILE A 427 6.57 -10.45 -13.60
CA ILE A 427 6.74 -9.15 -12.95
C ILE A 427 8.22 -8.78 -13.08
N SER A 428 8.52 -7.57 -13.56
CA SER A 428 9.89 -7.05 -13.61
C SER A 428 10.01 -5.74 -12.84
N PHE A 429 10.93 -5.75 -11.87
CA PHE A 429 11.35 -4.64 -11.01
C PHE A 429 12.67 -4.02 -11.49
N LYS A 430 13.08 -4.31 -12.72
CA LYS A 430 14.34 -3.82 -13.32
C LYS A 430 14.44 -2.29 -13.20
N SER A 431 15.57 -1.82 -12.66
CA SER A 431 15.88 -0.41 -12.39
C SER A 431 14.96 0.36 -11.43
N ILE A 432 13.99 -0.29 -10.74
CA ILE A 432 13.15 0.37 -9.73
C ILE A 432 13.43 -0.05 -8.28
N ILE A 433 14.09 -1.18 -8.03
CA ILE A 433 14.45 -1.61 -6.67
C ILE A 433 15.37 -0.58 -5.99
N LYS A 434 15.06 -0.21 -4.74
CA LYS A 434 15.92 0.64 -3.89
C LYS A 434 16.13 -0.01 -2.51
N PRO A 435 17.27 0.24 -1.83
CA PRO A 435 17.54 -0.33 -0.52
C PRO A 435 16.52 0.16 0.53
N SER A 436 16.28 -0.68 1.53
CA SER A 436 15.60 -0.25 2.75
C SER A 436 16.53 0.67 3.53
N GLU A 437 15.98 1.62 4.29
CA GLU A 437 16.78 2.55 5.07
C GLU A 437 17.62 1.81 6.15
N GLN A 438 17.05 0.74 6.71
CA GLN A 438 17.74 -0.14 7.66
C GLN A 438 18.92 -0.87 7.02
N PHE A 439 18.77 -1.38 5.80
CA PHE A 439 19.86 -2.03 5.05
C PHE A 439 20.96 -1.03 4.68
N SER A 440 20.63 0.13 4.10
CA SER A 440 21.63 1.16 3.79
C SER A 440 22.38 1.65 5.03
N ASN A 441 21.68 1.86 6.17
CA ASN A 441 22.32 2.28 7.41
C ASN A 441 23.19 1.17 8.03
N ALA A 442 22.80 -0.10 7.91
CA ALA A 442 23.61 -1.23 8.36
C ALA A 442 24.91 -1.39 7.53
N VAL A 443 24.82 -1.22 6.20
CA VAL A 443 25.99 -1.22 5.32
C VAL A 443 26.93 -0.05 5.64
N ASP A 444 26.39 1.15 5.87
CA ASP A 444 27.16 2.30 6.35
C ASP A 444 27.88 2.02 7.68
N GLY A 445 27.26 1.27 8.59
CA GLY A 445 27.87 0.82 9.84
C GLY A 445 29.00 -0.20 9.63
N ALA A 446 28.81 -1.16 8.72
CA ALA A 446 29.83 -2.14 8.36
C ALA A 446 31.05 -1.48 7.69
N LEU A 447 30.83 -0.58 6.72
CA LEU A 447 31.88 0.16 6.00
C LEU A 447 32.73 1.04 6.93
N LYS A 448 32.13 1.65 7.95
CA LYS A 448 32.81 2.51 8.94
C LYS A 448 33.48 1.74 10.09
N SER A 449 33.44 0.41 10.06
CA SER A 449 34.05 -0.44 11.09
C SER A 449 35.55 -0.68 10.84
N ASN A 450 36.25 -1.19 11.85
CA ASN A 450 37.67 -1.57 11.72
C ASN A 450 37.88 -2.88 10.91
N GLU A 451 36.81 -3.66 10.67
CA GLU A 451 36.86 -4.96 9.99
C GLU A 451 35.77 -5.03 8.90
N PRO A 452 35.75 -4.10 7.93
CA PRO A 452 34.59 -3.86 7.08
C PRO A 452 34.22 -5.06 6.21
N TYR A 453 35.21 -5.79 5.68
CA TYR A 453 34.94 -7.01 4.90
C TYR A 453 34.22 -8.09 5.74
N SER A 454 34.66 -8.34 6.98
CA SER A 454 34.04 -9.33 7.88
C SER A 454 32.60 -8.97 8.20
N ASN A 455 32.36 -7.70 8.54
CA ASN A 455 31.03 -7.19 8.87
C ASN A 455 30.10 -7.15 7.64
N LEU A 456 30.63 -6.93 6.43
CA LEU A 456 29.87 -7.07 5.19
C LEU A 456 29.53 -8.54 4.89
N CYS A 457 30.44 -9.49 5.13
CA CYS A 457 30.15 -10.93 5.01
C CYS A 457 29.02 -11.37 5.94
N GLU A 458 29.02 -10.98 7.22
CA GLU A 458 27.93 -11.28 8.15
C GLU A 458 26.60 -10.62 7.70
N LEU A 459 26.66 -9.37 7.25
CA LEU A 459 25.50 -8.61 6.80
C LEU A 459 24.84 -9.24 5.55
N PHE A 460 25.64 -9.68 4.57
CA PHE A 460 25.13 -10.26 3.33
C PHE A 460 24.78 -11.76 3.44
N ASN A 461 25.61 -12.59 4.08
CA ASN A 461 25.36 -14.04 4.19
C ASN A 461 24.30 -14.41 5.24
N ASN A 462 24.18 -13.63 6.31
CA ASN A 462 23.30 -13.99 7.44
C ASN A 462 22.10 -13.05 7.55
N THR A 463 22.30 -11.73 7.42
CA THR A 463 21.26 -10.76 7.82
C THR A 463 20.29 -10.38 6.70
N TYR A 464 20.77 -10.05 5.50
CA TYR A 464 19.94 -9.41 4.46
C TYR A 464 19.81 -10.20 3.16
N GLY A 465 20.80 -11.01 2.77
CA GLY A 465 20.81 -11.78 1.52
C GLY A 465 21.84 -11.32 0.48
N LEU A 466 22.31 -12.26 -0.33
CA LEU A 466 23.39 -12.08 -1.32
C LEU A 466 22.89 -11.60 -2.70
N LEU A 467 21.69 -12.02 -3.10
CA LEU A 467 21.17 -11.87 -4.45
C LEU A 467 19.77 -11.23 -4.49
N VAL A 468 19.55 -10.35 -5.47
CA VAL A 468 18.26 -9.70 -5.72
C VAL A 468 17.77 -10.07 -7.13
N PRO A 469 16.61 -10.73 -7.27
CA PRO A 469 16.01 -11.03 -8.57
C PRO A 469 15.28 -9.78 -9.08
N GLN A 470 15.67 -9.25 -10.25
CA GLN A 470 14.94 -8.11 -10.84
C GLN A 470 13.69 -8.56 -11.62
N THR A 471 13.56 -9.84 -11.93
CA THR A 471 12.41 -10.42 -12.63
C THR A 471 11.95 -11.69 -11.91
N ILE A 472 10.64 -11.86 -11.80
CA ILE A 472 10.00 -13.08 -11.30
C ILE A 472 8.83 -13.49 -12.20
N ILE A 473 8.47 -14.77 -12.17
CA ILE A 473 7.18 -15.25 -12.66
C ILE A 473 6.39 -15.80 -11.48
N LEU A 474 5.15 -15.31 -11.33
CA LEU A 474 4.18 -15.85 -10.40
C LEU A 474 3.27 -16.86 -11.09
N GLY A 475 2.90 -17.90 -10.37
CA GLY A 475 2.10 -19.01 -10.86
C GLY A 475 2.04 -20.14 -9.85
N ARG A 476 1.96 -21.39 -10.30
CA ARG A 476 2.04 -22.56 -9.41
C ARG A 476 2.58 -23.79 -10.15
N LYS A 477 3.30 -24.67 -9.44
CA LYS A 477 3.87 -25.90 -10.02
C LYS A 477 3.38 -27.16 -9.30
N LEU A 478 2.83 -28.11 -10.05
CA LEU A 478 2.78 -29.51 -9.68
C LEU A 478 4.15 -30.12 -9.94
N THR A 479 4.71 -30.87 -8.98
CA THR A 479 6.04 -31.48 -9.13
C THR A 479 6.02 -32.96 -8.72
N ARG A 480 6.75 -33.79 -9.46
CA ARG A 480 7.14 -35.15 -9.05
C ARG A 480 8.60 -35.40 -9.44
N THR A 481 9.34 -36.03 -8.54
CA THR A 481 10.77 -36.35 -8.72
C THR A 481 11.01 -37.85 -8.65
N TYR A 482 12.04 -38.31 -9.36
CA TYR A 482 12.45 -39.71 -9.43
C TYR A 482 13.98 -39.80 -9.34
N ASN A 483 14.51 -40.78 -8.63
CA ASN A 483 15.97 -40.92 -8.40
C ASN A 483 16.66 -41.92 -9.34
N SER A 484 15.88 -42.57 -10.22
CA SER A 484 16.34 -43.59 -11.17
C SER A 484 15.27 -43.85 -12.23
N CYS A 485 15.34 -43.13 -13.36
CA CYS A 485 14.57 -43.46 -14.56
C CYS A 485 15.51 -43.67 -15.74
N ASN A 486 15.11 -44.52 -16.69
CA ASN A 486 15.82 -44.69 -17.95
C ASN A 486 15.59 -43.50 -18.91
N ILE A 487 16.22 -42.37 -18.58
CA ILE A 487 16.27 -41.12 -19.35
C ILE A 487 17.76 -40.67 -19.44
N PRO A 488 18.23 -40.09 -20.57
CA PRO A 488 19.60 -39.58 -20.66
C PRO A 488 19.81 -38.28 -19.85
N PRO A 489 21.00 -38.04 -19.29
CA PRO A 489 21.40 -36.73 -18.78
C PRO A 489 21.25 -35.60 -19.82
N ASN A 490 20.96 -34.38 -19.37
CA ASN A 490 20.62 -33.21 -20.19
C ASN A 490 19.39 -33.40 -21.10
N THR A 491 18.50 -34.36 -20.82
CA THR A 491 17.24 -34.49 -21.55
C THR A 491 16.22 -33.46 -21.05
N ILE A 492 15.87 -32.50 -21.90
CA ILE A 492 14.73 -31.60 -21.71
C ILE A 492 13.61 -31.99 -22.69
N LYS A 493 12.41 -32.23 -22.18
CA LYS A 493 11.17 -32.30 -22.98
C LYS A 493 10.16 -31.29 -22.45
N LYS A 494 10.01 -30.17 -23.14
CA LYS A 494 8.95 -29.19 -22.90
C LYS A 494 7.76 -29.46 -23.82
N GLN A 495 6.55 -29.38 -23.30
CA GLN A 495 5.31 -29.33 -24.06
C GLN A 495 4.46 -28.19 -23.50
N ASP A 496 3.94 -27.32 -24.37
CA ASP A 496 3.06 -26.22 -23.98
C ASP A 496 1.65 -26.53 -24.52
N PRO A 497 0.83 -27.30 -23.78
CA PRO A 497 -0.51 -27.68 -24.24
C PRO A 497 -1.44 -26.48 -24.40
N ASP A 498 -2.35 -26.58 -25.37
CA ASP A 498 -3.37 -25.58 -25.64
C ASP A 498 -4.31 -25.35 -24.43
N PHE A 499 -4.72 -24.10 -24.23
CA PHE A 499 -5.50 -23.70 -23.05
C PHE A 499 -6.95 -24.20 -23.09
N GLU A 500 -7.57 -24.35 -24.26
CA GLU A 500 -8.93 -24.87 -24.38
C GLU A 500 -8.95 -26.41 -24.29
N ASN A 501 -7.91 -27.08 -24.79
CA ASN A 501 -7.82 -28.54 -24.88
C ASN A 501 -6.91 -29.19 -23.81
N PHE A 502 -6.55 -28.45 -22.76
CA PHE A 502 -5.54 -28.84 -21.77
C PHE A 502 -5.74 -30.25 -21.21
N ASN A 503 -6.91 -30.58 -20.65
CA ASN A 503 -7.24 -31.90 -20.10
C ASN A 503 -6.80 -33.08 -20.98
N ALA A 504 -7.17 -33.02 -22.26
CA ALA A 504 -6.94 -34.10 -23.22
C ALA A 504 -5.47 -34.16 -23.66
N GLN A 505 -4.85 -33.00 -23.91
CA GLN A 505 -3.44 -32.94 -24.29
C GLN A 505 -2.53 -33.36 -23.13
N ALA A 506 -2.79 -32.88 -21.90
CA ALA A 506 -2.06 -33.26 -20.70
C ALA A 506 -2.15 -34.76 -20.42
N LYS A 507 -3.36 -35.34 -20.41
CA LYS A 507 -3.55 -36.78 -20.23
C LYS A 507 -2.82 -37.59 -21.30
N LYS A 508 -2.81 -37.14 -22.56
CA LYS A 508 -2.04 -37.80 -23.62
C LYS A 508 -0.53 -37.71 -23.37
N ILE A 509 0.03 -36.49 -23.21
CA ILE A 509 1.48 -36.26 -23.01
C ILE A 509 2.02 -37.09 -21.86
N LEU A 510 1.32 -37.10 -20.73
CA LEU A 510 1.71 -37.83 -19.52
C LEU A 510 1.67 -39.36 -19.73
N THR A 511 0.63 -39.87 -20.38
CA THR A 511 0.50 -41.31 -20.69
C THR A 511 1.51 -41.78 -21.74
N ASP A 512 1.80 -40.94 -22.75
CA ASP A 512 2.85 -41.18 -23.75
C ASP A 512 4.26 -41.18 -23.10
N TRP A 513 4.43 -40.49 -21.96
CA TRP A 513 5.68 -40.51 -21.18
C TRP A 513 5.80 -41.72 -20.25
N ASP A 514 4.74 -42.12 -19.54
CA ASP A 514 4.71 -43.37 -18.75
C ASP A 514 5.05 -44.57 -19.65
N ASN A 515 4.34 -44.70 -20.78
CA ASN A 515 4.51 -45.81 -21.73
C ASN A 515 5.91 -45.88 -22.34
N LYS A 516 6.64 -44.75 -22.38
CA LYS A 516 7.99 -44.65 -22.95
C LYS A 516 9.10 -44.86 -21.91
N HIS A 517 8.81 -44.70 -20.63
CA HIS A 517 9.80 -44.78 -19.55
C HIS A 517 9.22 -45.58 -18.38
N GLN A 518 9.53 -46.87 -18.29
CA GLN A 518 8.90 -47.83 -17.36
C GLN A 518 8.99 -47.44 -15.87
N ASP A 519 9.98 -46.64 -15.48
CA ASP A 519 10.20 -46.16 -14.12
C ASP A 519 9.44 -44.84 -13.80
N LEU A 520 8.78 -44.25 -14.80
CA LEU A 520 8.03 -43.00 -14.69
C LEU A 520 6.54 -43.30 -14.44
N ASP A 521 6.00 -42.71 -13.38
CA ASP A 521 4.59 -42.81 -13.02
C ASP A 521 4.01 -41.40 -12.81
N THR A 522 3.17 -40.94 -13.74
CA THR A 522 2.51 -39.62 -13.65
C THR A 522 1.08 -39.70 -13.11
N THR A 523 0.68 -40.77 -12.40
CA THR A 523 -0.69 -40.94 -11.84
C THR A 523 -1.07 -39.88 -10.81
N PHE A 524 -0.07 -39.32 -10.11
CA PHE A 524 -0.22 -38.17 -9.22
C PHE A 524 1.03 -37.30 -9.25
N PHE A 525 0.86 -36.04 -8.84
CA PHE A 525 1.90 -35.04 -8.59
C PHE A 525 1.75 -34.45 -7.18
N VAL A 526 2.68 -33.61 -6.75
CA VAL A 526 2.64 -32.92 -5.44
C VAL A 526 2.53 -31.41 -5.63
N ASP A 527 1.64 -30.80 -4.85
CA ASP A 527 1.50 -29.35 -4.65
C ASP A 527 1.58 -29.04 -3.14
N ASP A 528 2.59 -28.31 -2.67
CA ASP A 528 2.78 -27.97 -1.25
C ASP A 528 2.60 -29.17 -0.28
N ASN A 529 3.22 -30.31 -0.62
CA ASN A 529 3.13 -31.60 0.07
C ASN A 529 1.75 -32.31 0.03
N LYS A 530 0.78 -31.79 -0.74
CA LYS A 530 -0.50 -32.44 -1.01
C LYS A 530 -0.43 -33.21 -2.35
N PRO A 531 -0.90 -34.46 -2.42
CA PRO A 531 -1.02 -35.17 -3.69
C PRO A 531 -2.20 -34.61 -4.51
N ILE A 532 -2.01 -34.49 -5.83
CA ILE A 532 -3.03 -34.15 -6.83
C ILE A 532 -2.99 -35.27 -7.89
N ARG A 533 -4.11 -35.95 -8.14
CA ARG A 533 -4.19 -37.07 -9.09
C ARG A 533 -4.27 -36.57 -10.55
N ARG A 534 -3.91 -37.41 -11.52
CA ARG A 534 -3.84 -37.04 -12.95
C ARG A 534 -5.19 -36.56 -13.51
N ASP A 535 -6.29 -37.07 -12.97
CA ASP A 535 -7.65 -36.67 -13.30
C ASP A 535 -8.10 -35.34 -12.66
N GLU A 536 -7.41 -34.89 -11.60
CA GLU A 536 -7.69 -33.66 -10.84
C GLU A 536 -6.88 -32.44 -11.33
N ILE A 537 -5.95 -32.62 -12.26
CA ILE A 537 -5.05 -31.55 -12.78
C ILE A 537 -5.82 -30.37 -13.40
N GLU A 538 -6.99 -30.62 -14.00
CA GLU A 538 -7.84 -29.58 -14.59
C GLU A 538 -8.49 -28.70 -13.51
N GLU A 539 -9.10 -29.31 -12.49
CA GLU A 539 -9.67 -28.59 -11.34
C GLU A 539 -8.59 -27.79 -10.59
N TRP A 540 -7.41 -28.40 -10.39
CA TRP A 540 -6.25 -27.72 -9.82
C TRP A 540 -5.89 -26.45 -10.59
N ARG A 541 -5.86 -26.51 -11.93
CA ARG A 541 -5.60 -25.35 -12.79
C ARG A 541 -6.70 -24.30 -12.66
N GLU A 542 -7.97 -24.68 -12.79
CA GLU A 542 -9.10 -23.73 -12.72
C GLU A 542 -9.10 -22.93 -11.42
N ILE A 543 -8.74 -23.57 -10.31
CA ILE A 543 -8.53 -22.91 -9.01
C ILE A 543 -7.41 -21.87 -9.10
N GLN A 544 -6.25 -22.20 -9.70
CA GLN A 544 -5.13 -21.26 -9.81
C GLN A 544 -5.43 -20.09 -10.74
N SER A 545 -6.13 -20.31 -11.86
CA SER A 545 -6.55 -19.22 -12.75
C SER A 545 -7.55 -18.25 -12.09
N ASN A 546 -8.23 -18.68 -11.02
CA ASN A 546 -9.25 -17.87 -10.34
C ASN A 546 -8.84 -17.26 -8.99
N ASN A 547 -7.80 -17.79 -8.33
CA ASN A 547 -7.36 -17.38 -7.00
C ASN A 547 -5.90 -16.92 -7.00
N TYR A 548 -5.70 -15.61 -7.07
CA TYR A 548 -4.39 -14.98 -7.19
C TYR A 548 -3.56 -15.02 -5.89
N ASN A 549 -4.19 -15.25 -4.74
CA ASN A 549 -3.51 -15.43 -3.45
C ASN A 549 -2.80 -16.80 -3.34
N ASN A 550 -3.16 -17.76 -4.20
CA ASN A 550 -2.49 -19.06 -4.26
C ASN A 550 -1.19 -19.04 -5.08
N TRP A 551 -0.87 -17.93 -5.76
CA TRP A 551 0.31 -17.88 -6.62
C TRP A 551 1.59 -17.75 -5.79
N LYS A 552 2.63 -18.47 -6.22
CA LYS A 552 3.99 -18.41 -5.67
C LYS A 552 4.97 -17.98 -6.76
N VAL A 553 6.16 -17.55 -6.35
CA VAL A 553 7.27 -17.47 -7.31
C VAL A 553 7.59 -18.88 -7.79
N ILE A 554 7.52 -19.08 -9.10
CA ILE A 554 7.86 -20.35 -9.77
C ILE A 554 9.15 -20.23 -10.61
N TYR A 555 9.56 -18.99 -10.91
CA TYR A 555 10.82 -18.68 -11.58
C TYR A 555 11.34 -17.30 -11.15
N TYR A 556 12.66 -17.19 -11.00
CA TYR A 556 13.40 -15.96 -10.71
C TYR A 556 14.45 -15.72 -11.80
N GLY A 557 14.72 -14.45 -12.14
CA GLY A 557 15.74 -14.09 -13.13
C GLY A 557 16.13 -12.61 -13.09
N ASP A 558 16.94 -12.17 -14.07
CA ASP A 558 17.59 -10.84 -14.09
C ASP A 558 18.32 -10.55 -12.74
N TRP A 559 19.16 -11.48 -12.29
CA TRP A 559 19.81 -11.41 -10.97
C TRP A 559 20.90 -10.34 -10.87
N ILE A 560 20.98 -9.69 -9.71
CA ILE A 560 22.13 -8.87 -9.30
C ILE A 560 22.53 -9.13 -7.84
N SER A 561 23.80 -8.91 -7.50
CA SER A 561 24.29 -8.95 -6.12
C SER A 561 23.64 -7.83 -5.29
N THR A 562 23.26 -8.08 -4.03
CA THR A 562 22.51 -7.10 -3.20
C THR A 562 23.21 -5.77 -3.00
N TYR A 563 24.54 -5.71 -3.05
CA TYR A 563 25.25 -4.43 -2.96
C TYR A 563 24.95 -3.49 -4.17
N LYS A 564 24.59 -4.04 -5.34
CA LYS A 564 24.38 -3.28 -6.60
C LYS A 564 23.10 -2.42 -6.60
N ILE A 565 22.23 -2.52 -5.60
CA ILE A 565 21.08 -1.60 -5.41
C ILE A 565 21.41 -0.38 -4.52
N LEU A 566 22.52 -0.38 -3.78
CA LEU A 566 22.87 0.66 -2.80
C LEU A 566 23.14 2.04 -3.44
N ALA A 567 23.33 3.08 -2.63
CA ALA A 567 23.78 4.38 -3.13
C ALA A 567 25.16 4.29 -3.79
N LYS A 568 25.44 5.11 -4.81
CA LYS A 568 26.67 4.97 -5.62
C LYS A 568 27.98 5.16 -4.84
N SER A 569 27.98 5.90 -3.73
CA SER A 569 29.11 5.95 -2.78
C SER A 569 29.37 4.58 -2.15
N GLN A 570 28.34 4.00 -1.52
CA GLN A 570 28.38 2.69 -0.89
C GLN A 570 28.79 1.58 -1.88
N GLN A 571 28.32 1.67 -3.14
CA GLN A 571 28.74 0.74 -4.20
C GLN A 571 30.25 0.86 -4.47
N SER A 572 30.77 2.06 -4.69
CA SER A 572 32.21 2.26 -4.97
C SER A 572 33.11 1.91 -3.77
N GLU A 573 32.66 2.13 -2.54
CA GLU A 573 33.37 1.70 -1.33
C GLU A 573 33.44 0.17 -1.25
N ILE A 574 32.32 -0.52 -1.47
CA ILE A 574 32.26 -1.99 -1.54
C ILE A 574 33.11 -2.54 -2.70
N GLU A 575 33.05 -1.92 -3.88
CA GLU A 575 33.86 -2.29 -5.05
C GLU A 575 35.36 -2.07 -4.79
N SER A 576 35.75 -1.09 -3.95
CA SER A 576 37.14 -0.92 -3.53
C SER A 576 37.62 -2.04 -2.61
N ILE A 577 36.78 -2.49 -1.66
CA ILE A 577 37.05 -3.61 -0.73
C ILE A 577 37.12 -4.94 -1.48
N LEU A 578 36.29 -5.13 -2.50
CA LEU A 578 36.28 -6.31 -3.36
C LEU A 578 37.40 -6.30 -4.42
N SER A 579 38.12 -5.18 -4.61
CA SER A 579 39.14 -5.09 -5.65
C SER A 579 40.43 -5.82 -5.25
N ASP A 580 40.92 -6.69 -6.14
CA ASP A 580 42.11 -7.54 -5.91
C ASP A 580 43.43 -6.80 -5.64
N LYS A 581 43.43 -5.46 -5.69
CA LYS A 581 44.63 -4.65 -5.43
C LYS A 581 45.11 -4.74 -3.98
N TYR A 582 44.23 -5.01 -3.02
CA TYR A 582 44.56 -5.02 -1.58
C TYR A 582 43.80 -6.09 -0.78
N ARG A 583 43.98 -7.38 -1.13
CA ARG A 583 43.53 -8.47 -0.25
C ARG A 583 44.34 -8.44 1.06
N ILE A 584 43.69 -8.09 2.17
CA ILE A 584 44.26 -8.28 3.52
C ILE A 584 44.32 -9.80 3.77
N VAL A 585 45.51 -10.40 3.59
CA VAL A 585 45.67 -11.86 3.62
C VAL A 585 45.42 -12.42 5.02
N PHE A 586 45.93 -11.75 6.06
CA PHE A 586 45.71 -12.11 7.46
C PHE A 586 45.71 -10.87 8.37
N ASN A 587 44.92 -10.90 9.44
CA ASN A 587 45.05 -10.01 10.60
C ASN A 587 45.65 -10.81 11.77
N GLY A 588 46.47 -10.14 12.61
CA GLY A 588 47.07 -10.74 13.80
C GLY A 588 47.29 -9.71 14.90
N LYS A 589 47.15 -10.13 16.15
CA LYS A 589 47.41 -9.31 17.34
C LYS A 589 48.25 -10.10 18.33
N GLU A 590 49.25 -9.45 18.92
CA GLU A 590 50.05 -10.00 20.00
C GLU A 590 50.28 -8.95 21.09
N THR A 591 50.53 -9.41 22.31
CA THR A 591 50.84 -8.54 23.46
C THR A 591 52.33 -8.58 23.74
N LEU A 592 52.95 -7.44 24.05
CA LEU A 592 54.32 -7.40 24.56
C LEU A 592 54.29 -7.68 26.08
N PRO A 593 54.78 -8.84 26.58
CA PRO A 593 54.71 -9.18 28.00
C PRO A 593 55.77 -8.47 28.88
N ARG A 594 56.59 -7.59 28.30
CA ARG A 594 57.64 -6.83 29.01
C ARG A 594 57.84 -5.47 28.34
N ASP A 595 57.96 -4.42 29.14
CA ASP A 595 58.03 -3.02 28.67
C ASP A 595 59.22 -2.73 27.73
N ASN A 596 60.33 -3.48 27.89
CA ASN A 596 61.55 -3.34 27.09
C ASN A 596 61.65 -4.37 25.93
N GLN A 597 60.55 -5.02 25.53
CA GLN A 597 60.58 -6.04 24.47
C GLN A 597 60.45 -5.41 23.08
N THR A 598 61.56 -5.44 22.32
CA THR A 598 61.67 -4.84 20.97
C THR A 598 61.31 -5.78 19.81
N THR A 599 60.91 -7.02 20.09
CA THR A 599 60.60 -8.03 19.05
C THR A 599 59.54 -9.00 19.53
N VAL A 600 58.60 -9.36 18.66
CA VAL A 600 57.54 -10.36 18.92
C VAL A 600 57.26 -11.16 17.64
N THR A 601 56.97 -12.45 17.78
CA THR A 601 56.65 -13.34 16.65
C THR A 601 55.14 -13.51 16.56
N ILE A 602 54.51 -12.82 15.61
CA ILE A 602 53.10 -13.05 15.25
C ILE A 602 53.05 -14.33 14.41
N LYS A 603 52.21 -15.30 14.79
CA LYS A 603 51.96 -16.51 14.01
C LYS A 603 50.69 -16.37 13.19
N PHE A 604 50.82 -16.48 11.87
CA PHE A 604 49.68 -16.56 10.96
C PHE A 604 49.22 -18.02 10.78
N PRO A 605 47.93 -18.27 10.49
CA PRO A 605 47.37 -19.62 10.39
C PRO A 605 47.78 -20.39 9.12
N GLY A 606 48.50 -19.75 8.20
CA GLY A 606 49.13 -20.37 7.02
C GLY A 606 50.35 -19.59 6.55
N PRO A 607 51.21 -20.18 5.71
CA PRO A 607 52.39 -19.50 5.16
C PRO A 607 51.99 -18.44 4.11
N LEU A 608 52.84 -17.42 3.95
CA LEU A 608 52.73 -16.43 2.88
C LEU A 608 53.39 -16.98 1.60
N PHE A 609 52.57 -17.26 0.59
CA PHE A 609 53.02 -17.86 -0.68
C PHE A 609 53.51 -16.86 -1.74
N ASP A 610 53.29 -15.56 -1.55
CA ASP A 610 53.66 -14.49 -2.49
C ASP A 610 54.68 -13.52 -1.85
N GLU A 611 55.64 -13.04 -2.63
CA GLU A 611 56.63 -12.04 -2.22
C GLU A 611 56.06 -10.60 -2.25
N ASN A 612 54.95 -10.36 -2.94
CA ASN A 612 54.35 -9.03 -3.14
C ASN A 612 53.52 -8.52 -1.93
N CYS A 613 53.54 -9.22 -0.79
CA CYS A 613 52.77 -8.86 0.40
C CYS A 613 53.42 -7.71 1.19
N GLN A 614 52.69 -6.60 1.39
CA GLN A 614 53.10 -5.52 2.28
C GLN A 614 52.49 -5.69 3.68
N ILE A 615 53.33 -5.85 4.70
CA ILE A 615 52.89 -6.02 6.10
C ILE A 615 52.87 -4.66 6.79
N TYR A 616 51.71 -4.30 7.35
CA TYR A 616 51.50 -3.09 8.14
C TYR A 616 51.10 -3.45 9.57
N GLY A 617 51.40 -2.57 10.52
CA GLY A 617 50.96 -2.72 11.89
C GLY A 617 51.13 -1.44 12.71
N CYS A 618 50.67 -1.48 13.95
CA CYS A 618 50.86 -0.43 14.92
C CYS A 618 51.09 -1.03 16.31
N LEU A 619 51.82 -0.32 17.16
CA LEU A 619 51.88 -0.62 18.58
C LEU A 619 50.85 0.26 19.29
N ALA A 620 50.02 -0.36 20.12
CA ALA A 620 49.03 0.31 20.94
C ALA A 620 49.14 -0.21 22.37
N LYS A 621 48.83 0.66 23.33
CA LYS A 621 48.72 0.34 24.76
C LYS A 621 47.38 0.86 25.28
N LYS A 622 47.01 0.47 26.50
CA LYS A 622 45.85 1.08 27.15
C LYS A 622 46.23 2.36 27.90
N ASP A 623 45.36 3.36 27.84
CA ASP A 623 45.41 4.55 28.70
C ASP A 623 44.96 4.19 30.13
N ALA A 624 45.01 5.17 31.04
CA ALA A 624 44.59 5.01 32.44
C ALA A 624 43.07 4.71 32.61
N HIS A 625 42.27 4.84 31.55
CA HIS A 625 40.82 4.58 31.56
C HIS A 625 40.46 3.26 30.83
N GLY A 626 41.44 2.57 30.24
CA GLY A 626 41.28 1.29 29.55
C GLY A 626 41.05 1.37 28.03
N ASN A 627 41.08 2.58 27.45
CA ASN A 627 40.99 2.86 26.02
C ASN A 627 42.31 2.51 25.33
N TRP A 628 42.29 2.04 24.08
CA TRP A 628 43.52 1.79 23.32
C TRP A 628 44.04 3.07 22.65
N GLU A 629 45.24 3.51 23.01
CA GLU A 629 45.97 4.57 22.31
C GLU A 629 47.12 3.99 21.48
N LYS A 630 47.27 4.46 20.24
CA LYS A 630 48.40 4.12 19.37
C LYS A 630 49.64 4.89 19.85
N ILE A 631 50.75 4.19 20.04
CA ILE A 631 52.02 4.80 20.44
C ILE A 631 52.63 5.46 19.18
N PRO A 632 52.91 6.79 19.20
CA PRO A 632 53.60 7.47 18.10
C PRO A 632 55.09 7.08 18.04
N ASP A 633 55.74 7.39 16.92
CA ASP A 633 57.20 7.32 16.72
C ASP A 633 57.89 5.95 16.89
N VAL A 634 57.11 4.86 17.04
CA VAL A 634 57.61 3.48 17.04
C VAL A 634 57.86 3.00 15.60
N MET A 635 59.13 2.84 15.22
CA MET A 635 59.50 2.18 13.96
C MET A 635 59.31 0.66 14.09
N ILE A 636 58.21 0.15 13.56
CA ILE A 636 57.97 -1.30 13.43
C ILE A 636 58.65 -1.82 12.18
N ARG A 637 59.32 -2.97 12.28
CA ARG A 637 59.89 -3.73 11.16
C ARG A 637 59.36 -5.15 11.20
N PHE A 638 59.16 -5.73 10.02
CA PHE A 638 58.67 -7.11 9.86
C PHE A 638 59.74 -7.93 9.15
N ASP A 639 60.51 -8.67 9.94
CA ASP A 639 61.50 -9.62 9.42
C ASP A 639 60.86 -11.02 9.33
N ASN A 640 60.68 -11.53 8.11
CA ASN A 640 60.05 -12.84 7.87
C ASN A 640 61.01 -13.97 8.23
N VAL A 641 60.65 -14.77 9.23
CA VAL A 641 61.43 -15.94 9.69
C VAL A 641 60.67 -17.23 9.36
N ASN A 642 61.35 -18.17 8.69
CA ASN A 642 60.85 -19.43 8.13
C ASN A 642 59.89 -19.30 6.94
N ARG A 643 60.39 -19.63 5.74
CA ARG A 643 59.61 -19.84 4.49
C ARG A 643 59.56 -21.34 4.13
N TYR A 644 58.97 -22.15 5.01
CA TYR A 644 58.73 -23.60 4.80
C TYR A 644 57.45 -24.02 5.51
#